data_AF-A0A915UKV3-F1
#
_entry.id   AF-A0A915UKV3-F1
#
_cell.length_a   1.000
_cell.length_b   1.000
_cell.length_c   1.000
_cell.angle_alpha   90.00
_cell.angle_beta   90.00
_cell.angle_gamma   90.00
#
_symmetry.space_group_name_H-M   'P 1'
#
loop_
_entity.id
_entity.type
_entity.pdbx_description
1 polymer ?
#
loop_
_entity_poly.entity_id
_entity_poly.type
_entity_poly.pdbx_seq_one_letter_code
_entity_poly.pdbx_strand_id
1 'polypeptide(L)'
;MAGRLSAVFAVLATCLAAPWAGAQPSQPRPPRLFFELLPADEPAWPTLPSPPEGLRAARRIVVPALAPDAAGRVAASRGWPVWLSVVVPEPGSIDAAAWPQWIRDVVAAAPALAAVELVLGDVRASSSPGVRTGAFLVKLAAAEIRARDAGIPIVLGGPASTSAARDALVTPDVAPSLDAYAIDAGGDVESTTRWIADRDPGASLVQGTFAVVDAPAAASARAGAARFAELEVSSAGAPIAARGYVLSAQALRAVLPVAGRLRDLDPSDLATVSTTPDTLRISANDVDVTGSRRWRLLYNLSTLGTYLVVDGLGPSEERLDLSLVLPSAGTVVVRDPLTGRDRPALRVTRDDARQRTEATVVLPGQGPWVVDFNRGAEAGFIAQEEVTGARLPTVEEILARHQARQALERDASPRYVMNGRIQQYFRPTVTDPGYDVITVNRFFVDRVEGTEWEEREFSVNGAKFGEPRPPFPLLQAEKVLTPPLQIELDARYRYRLQGSEAIAGRDTWVVVFEPERKDQSLYRGTVWIDKTTYARVRQQAAQTALSAPVISNDEVQDFAPVRASDGREVWLPARMYNQQLILIAGRNLLVERRITFSDYAIAPGDFAAQRQEARGGARTMYRDTDAGVRYFVKEGDRRVVSDVATTRAKALALGVTIDPGFGYPLPIGGINYLNFRFRGRQDTQVAVLFAGVLAAGNIQRPKALWGKVDASLDFFAIAPPSTDRLFGPAGEREDQSLLTWPLSTGLNLGWQATTYQRISGQYLFRFDGYVRNTTTAEDFVTPTSTVTNGVGLLYEYRRSGYSLTANGTWARRASWRPWGDPTALTATPAAYAKYQAVATKAFYLGPFSKIIVNGAYFGGDQLDRFSQYQFGLFDDTRIHGVPSAGVRYGELAMARGQYSFNLLDQYRMDFFVDQAWGRTRPGGVPGVSAIPWEPLTGVGVAFNVRVPGKVAFIRGEVGHSFLPDRYRGLGSTTVQVMLLKPLN
;
A
#
# COMPACT_ATOMS: atom_id res chain seq x y z
N MET A 1 -49.63 -5.25 -35.73
CA MET A 1 -48.53 -6.24 -35.59
C MET A 1 -47.21 -5.62 -35.11
N ALA A 2 -46.89 -4.35 -35.42
CA ALA A 2 -45.66 -3.70 -34.94
C ALA A 2 -45.67 -3.27 -33.45
N GLY A 3 -46.83 -3.12 -32.80
CA GLY A 3 -46.92 -2.73 -31.37
C GLY A 3 -46.75 -3.86 -30.35
N ARG A 4 -46.72 -5.13 -30.80
CA ARG A 4 -46.50 -6.31 -29.91
C ARG A 4 -45.03 -6.74 -29.83
N LEU A 5 -44.15 -6.15 -30.65
CA LEU A 5 -42.71 -6.43 -30.65
C LEU A 5 -41.90 -5.51 -29.72
N SER A 6 -42.42 -4.33 -29.37
CA SER A 6 -41.68 -3.37 -28.52
C SER A 6 -41.66 -3.74 -27.03
N ALA A 7 -42.66 -4.46 -26.52
CA ALA A 7 -42.66 -4.94 -25.13
C ALA A 7 -41.72 -6.15 -24.93
N VAL A 8 -41.54 -6.96 -25.97
CA VAL A 8 -40.62 -8.11 -25.96
C VAL A 8 -39.17 -7.65 -26.14
N PHE A 9 -38.92 -6.58 -26.92
CA PHE A 9 -37.58 -6.01 -27.07
C PHE A 9 -37.09 -5.18 -25.88
N ALA A 10 -37.98 -4.58 -25.08
CA ALA A 10 -37.59 -3.86 -23.86
C ALA A 10 -37.08 -4.79 -22.74
N VAL A 11 -37.44 -6.08 -22.80
CA VAL A 11 -36.94 -7.11 -21.86
C VAL A 11 -35.67 -7.80 -22.39
N LEU A 12 -35.51 -7.90 -23.72
CA LEU A 12 -34.36 -8.57 -24.35
C LEU A 12 -33.15 -7.64 -24.63
N ALA A 13 -33.35 -6.33 -24.83
CA ALA A 13 -32.26 -5.42 -25.24
C ALA A 13 -31.32 -4.97 -24.11
N THR A 14 -31.62 -5.29 -22.85
CA THR A 14 -30.76 -4.99 -21.69
C THR A 14 -29.70 -6.07 -21.41
N CYS A 15 -29.70 -7.18 -22.17
CA CYS A 15 -28.89 -8.38 -21.86
C CYS A 15 -27.73 -8.67 -22.83
N LEU A 16 -27.44 -7.82 -23.82
CA LEU A 16 -26.42 -8.13 -24.85
C LEU A 16 -25.32 -7.07 -24.92
N ALA A 17 -24.40 -7.10 -23.96
CA ALA A 17 -23.01 -6.68 -24.15
C ALA A 17 -22.07 -7.24 -23.06
N ALA A 18 -20.98 -7.87 -23.49
CA ALA A 18 -19.71 -8.13 -22.77
C ALA A 18 -19.55 -9.50 -22.05
N PRO A 19 -18.31 -9.99 -21.87
CA PRO A 19 -17.89 -11.34 -22.26
C PRO A 19 -17.57 -12.27 -21.09
N TRP A 20 -17.35 -13.54 -21.43
CA TRP A 20 -16.92 -14.67 -20.61
C TRP A 20 -15.98 -14.33 -19.43
N ALA A 21 -16.38 -14.65 -18.20
CA ALA A 21 -15.49 -14.88 -17.06
C ALA A 21 -16.15 -15.81 -16.03
N GLY A 22 -15.36 -16.73 -15.47
CA GLY A 22 -15.79 -17.92 -14.74
C GLY A 22 -16.53 -17.70 -13.42
N ALA A 23 -17.25 -18.75 -13.01
CA ALA A 23 -18.10 -18.84 -11.83
C ALA A 23 -17.45 -18.25 -10.56
N GLN A 24 -18.04 -17.16 -10.03
CA GLN A 24 -17.80 -16.71 -8.67
C GLN A 24 -18.65 -17.54 -7.69
N PRO A 25 -18.17 -17.81 -6.47
CA PRO A 25 -18.95 -18.51 -5.46
C PRO A 25 -20.15 -17.67 -5.02
N SER A 26 -21.34 -18.28 -5.01
CA SER A 26 -22.59 -17.72 -4.48
C SER A 26 -22.41 -17.22 -3.05
N GLN A 27 -23.03 -16.08 -2.70
CA GLN A 27 -23.05 -15.60 -1.30
C GLN A 27 -23.57 -16.69 -0.34
N PRO A 28 -22.98 -16.80 0.86
CA PRO A 28 -23.43 -17.70 1.93
C PRO A 28 -24.91 -17.48 2.25
N ARG A 29 -25.73 -18.54 2.17
CA ARG A 29 -27.17 -18.45 2.50
C ARG A 29 -27.49 -19.24 3.77
N PRO A 30 -28.20 -18.65 4.75
CA PRO A 30 -28.64 -19.36 5.95
C PRO A 30 -29.56 -20.54 5.60
N PRO A 31 -29.59 -21.61 6.42
CA PRO A 31 -30.57 -22.67 6.27
C PRO A 31 -31.98 -22.11 6.47
N ARG A 32 -32.96 -22.65 5.75
CA ARG A 32 -34.36 -22.17 5.81
C ARG A 32 -34.95 -22.30 7.21
N LEU A 33 -34.66 -23.39 7.91
CA LEU A 33 -35.25 -23.69 9.22
C LEU A 33 -34.15 -23.96 10.24
N PHE A 34 -34.34 -23.47 11.47
CA PHE A 34 -33.55 -23.92 12.60
C PHE A 34 -34.44 -24.21 13.80
N PHE A 35 -34.12 -25.29 14.50
CA PHE A 35 -34.94 -25.83 15.59
C PHE A 35 -34.18 -25.87 16.91
N GLU A 36 -34.86 -25.49 17.97
CA GLU A 36 -34.41 -25.55 19.36
C GLU A 36 -35.42 -26.40 20.14
N LEU A 37 -34.94 -27.32 20.98
CA LEU A 37 -35.84 -28.09 21.83
C LEU A 37 -36.10 -27.33 23.14
N LEU A 38 -37.25 -27.60 23.74
CA LEU A 38 -37.48 -27.22 25.13
C LEU A 38 -36.36 -27.80 26.02
N PRO A 39 -35.88 -27.07 27.05
CA PRO A 39 -34.73 -27.52 27.86
C PRO A 39 -34.88 -28.92 28.46
N ALA A 40 -36.10 -29.35 28.80
CA ALA A 40 -36.38 -30.69 29.32
C ALA A 40 -36.17 -31.82 28.29
N ASP A 41 -36.25 -31.51 26.99
CA ASP A 41 -36.18 -32.46 25.88
C ASP A 41 -34.81 -32.46 25.17
N GLU A 42 -33.87 -31.58 25.54
CA GLU A 42 -32.52 -31.53 24.96
C GLU A 42 -31.79 -32.90 24.91
N PRO A 43 -31.87 -33.77 25.94
CA PRO A 43 -31.26 -35.11 25.88
C PRO A 43 -31.82 -36.01 24.78
N ALA A 44 -33.00 -35.71 24.21
CA ALA A 44 -33.66 -36.52 23.19
C ALA A 44 -33.09 -36.32 21.78
N TRP A 45 -32.29 -35.27 21.53
CA TRP A 45 -31.70 -34.96 20.22
C TRP A 45 -31.06 -36.16 19.49
N PRO A 46 -30.25 -37.02 20.13
CA PRO A 46 -29.63 -38.17 19.45
C PRO A 46 -30.63 -39.22 18.94
N THR A 47 -31.87 -39.19 19.41
CA THR A 47 -32.93 -40.16 19.06
C THR A 47 -33.97 -39.60 18.08
N LEU A 48 -33.82 -38.35 17.65
CA LEU A 48 -34.69 -37.69 16.70
C LEU A 48 -34.34 -38.06 15.25
N PRO A 49 -35.33 -38.13 14.35
CA PRO A 49 -35.07 -38.38 12.94
C PRO A 49 -34.25 -37.24 12.33
N SER A 50 -33.39 -37.56 11.35
CA SER A 50 -32.70 -36.56 10.54
C SER A 50 -33.71 -35.74 9.70
N PRO A 51 -33.32 -34.52 9.25
CA PRO A 51 -34.15 -33.75 8.34
C PRO A 51 -34.49 -34.55 7.07
N PRO A 52 -35.70 -34.41 6.50
CA PRO A 52 -36.02 -34.95 5.19
C PRO A 52 -35.01 -34.49 4.13
N GLU A 53 -34.72 -35.34 3.16
CA GLU A 53 -33.80 -35.03 2.06
C GLU A 53 -34.25 -33.77 1.30
N GLY A 54 -33.30 -32.87 1.04
CA GLY A 54 -33.54 -31.56 0.41
C GLY A 54 -34.07 -30.47 1.34
N LEU A 55 -34.42 -30.77 2.61
CA LEU A 55 -34.80 -29.75 3.58
C LEU A 55 -33.55 -29.12 4.22
N ARG A 56 -33.32 -27.82 3.98
CA ARG A 56 -32.26 -27.05 4.64
C ARG A 56 -32.65 -26.69 6.08
N ALA A 57 -32.45 -27.64 7.00
CA ALA A 57 -32.75 -27.46 8.42
C ALA A 57 -31.51 -27.67 9.30
N ALA A 58 -31.44 -26.91 10.41
CA ALA A 58 -30.35 -26.99 11.38
C ALA A 58 -30.86 -27.12 12.82
N ARG A 59 -30.03 -27.70 13.69
CA ARG A 59 -30.21 -27.66 15.15
C ARG A 59 -29.57 -26.38 15.68
N ARG A 60 -30.32 -25.58 16.43
CA ARG A 60 -29.78 -24.42 17.13
C ARG A 60 -29.09 -24.83 18.42
N ILE A 61 -27.87 -24.33 18.63
CA ILE A 61 -27.11 -24.51 19.87
C ILE A 61 -26.72 -23.12 20.37
N VAL A 62 -27.20 -22.78 21.56
CA VAL A 62 -26.92 -21.49 22.21
C VAL A 62 -25.78 -21.65 23.22
N VAL A 63 -24.69 -20.92 23.03
CA VAL A 63 -23.52 -20.92 23.93
C VAL A 63 -23.19 -19.50 24.38
N PRO A 64 -22.88 -19.28 25.67
CA PRO A 64 -22.30 -18.02 26.11
C PRO A 64 -20.89 -17.83 25.53
N ALA A 65 -20.54 -16.59 25.18
CA ALA A 65 -19.21 -16.23 24.76
C ALA A 65 -18.15 -16.61 25.83
N LEU A 66 -17.02 -17.16 25.37
CA LEU A 66 -15.90 -17.61 26.21
C LEU A 66 -16.24 -18.73 27.21
N ALA A 67 -17.38 -19.42 27.05
CA ALA A 67 -17.71 -20.58 27.89
C ALA A 67 -16.73 -21.75 27.61
N PRO A 68 -16.12 -22.36 28.64
CA PRO A 68 -15.09 -23.39 28.46
C PRO A 68 -15.63 -24.72 27.93
N ASP A 69 -16.93 -25.00 28.12
CA ASP A 69 -17.62 -26.22 27.69
C ASP A 69 -18.26 -26.09 26.30
N ALA A 70 -18.22 -24.90 25.68
CA ALA A 70 -18.91 -24.60 24.41
C ALA A 70 -18.53 -25.56 23.28
N ALA A 71 -17.24 -25.81 23.07
CA ALA A 71 -16.75 -26.73 22.05
C ALA A 71 -17.28 -28.16 22.28
N GLY A 72 -17.33 -28.63 23.53
CA GLY A 72 -17.86 -29.95 23.88
C GLY A 72 -19.35 -30.08 23.60
N ARG A 73 -20.14 -29.05 23.92
CA ARG A 73 -21.59 -29.00 23.62
C ARG A 73 -21.86 -29.02 22.12
N VAL A 74 -21.05 -28.29 21.34
CA VAL A 74 -21.15 -28.25 19.88
C VAL A 74 -20.73 -29.58 19.25
N ALA A 75 -19.66 -30.22 19.73
CA ALA A 75 -19.19 -31.52 19.23
C ALA A 75 -20.19 -32.66 19.45
N ALA A 76 -21.08 -32.56 20.45
CA ALA A 76 -22.10 -33.55 20.75
C ALA A 76 -23.29 -33.56 19.75
N SER A 77 -23.29 -32.70 18.73
CA SER A 77 -24.32 -32.62 17.69
C SER A 77 -24.15 -33.69 16.60
N ARG A 78 -24.68 -34.91 16.82
CA ARG A 78 -24.64 -35.98 15.80
C ARG A 78 -25.84 -35.92 14.85
N GLY A 79 -25.58 -35.91 13.54
CA GLY A 79 -26.58 -36.15 12.48
C GLY A 79 -27.39 -34.94 12.01
N TRP A 80 -27.13 -33.73 12.53
CA TRP A 80 -27.79 -32.48 12.16
C TRP A 80 -26.77 -31.36 11.94
N PRO A 81 -26.91 -30.52 10.89
CA PRO A 81 -26.15 -29.28 10.77
C PRO A 81 -26.44 -28.33 11.95
N VAL A 82 -25.44 -27.58 12.40
CA VAL A 82 -25.53 -26.71 13.58
C VAL A 82 -25.76 -25.25 13.20
N TRP A 83 -26.77 -24.62 13.78
CA TRP A 83 -26.89 -23.16 13.89
C TRP A 83 -26.31 -22.75 15.24
N LEU A 84 -25.11 -22.16 15.23
CA LEU A 84 -24.41 -21.81 16.47
C LEU A 84 -24.76 -20.37 16.87
N SER A 85 -25.49 -20.19 17.96
CA SER A 85 -25.79 -18.87 18.52
C SER A 85 -24.82 -18.55 19.66
N VAL A 86 -23.92 -17.59 19.43
CA VAL A 86 -22.94 -17.12 20.41
C VAL A 86 -23.48 -15.89 21.10
N VAL A 87 -23.75 -15.99 22.40
CA VAL A 87 -24.35 -14.91 23.19
C VAL A 87 -23.28 -14.06 23.84
N VAL A 88 -23.28 -12.76 23.52
CA VAL A 88 -22.40 -11.73 24.08
C VAL A 88 -23.28 -10.65 24.74
N PRO A 89 -23.65 -10.79 26.02
CA PRO A 89 -24.55 -9.86 26.69
C PRO A 89 -23.97 -8.44 26.79
N GLU A 90 -22.66 -8.34 27.06
CA GLU A 90 -21.94 -7.07 27.18
C GLU A 90 -20.66 -7.13 26.33
N PRO A 91 -20.66 -6.61 25.10
CA PRO A 91 -19.48 -6.65 24.24
C PRO A 91 -18.22 -6.05 24.87
N GLY A 92 -18.37 -5.06 25.77
CA GLY A 92 -17.27 -4.44 26.49
C GLY A 92 -16.54 -5.32 27.50
N SER A 93 -17.14 -6.44 27.95
CA SER A 93 -16.52 -7.36 28.92
C SER A 93 -15.75 -8.51 28.28
N ILE A 94 -15.81 -8.64 26.95
CA ILE A 94 -15.10 -9.68 26.20
C ILE A 94 -13.64 -9.28 26.02
N ASP A 95 -12.73 -10.15 26.45
CA ASP A 95 -11.31 -10.02 26.11
C ASP A 95 -11.10 -10.26 24.61
N ALA A 96 -10.80 -9.18 23.89
CA ALA A 96 -10.58 -9.21 22.44
C ALA A 96 -9.33 -10.01 22.02
N ALA A 97 -8.38 -10.28 22.93
CA ALA A 97 -7.22 -11.12 22.63
C ALA A 97 -7.58 -12.61 22.67
N ALA A 98 -8.46 -13.03 23.58
CA ALA A 98 -8.92 -14.42 23.71
C ALA A 98 -10.04 -14.77 22.72
N TRP A 99 -10.82 -13.78 22.28
CA TRP A 99 -12.00 -13.95 21.44
C TRP A 99 -11.75 -14.69 20.11
N PRO A 100 -10.76 -14.34 19.27
CA PRO A 100 -10.54 -15.01 17.98
C PRO A 100 -10.22 -16.50 18.14
N GLN A 101 -9.34 -16.83 19.10
CA GLN A 101 -8.96 -18.21 19.38
C GLN A 101 -10.16 -19.03 19.86
N TRP A 102 -10.96 -18.48 20.78
CA TRP A 102 -12.15 -19.18 21.27
C TRP A 102 -13.19 -19.40 20.16
N ILE A 103 -13.42 -18.41 19.29
CA ILE A 103 -14.30 -18.58 18.13
C ILE A 103 -13.79 -19.69 17.22
N ARG A 104 -12.49 -19.69 16.89
CA ARG A 104 -11.85 -20.73 16.08
C ARG A 104 -12.09 -22.12 16.67
N ASP A 105 -11.92 -22.29 17.97
CA ASP A 105 -12.06 -23.58 18.65
C ASP A 105 -13.51 -24.08 18.67
N VAL A 106 -14.47 -23.21 19.01
CA VAL A 106 -15.89 -23.59 19.07
C VAL A 106 -16.45 -23.89 17.69
N VAL A 107 -16.09 -23.07 16.70
CA VAL A 107 -16.47 -23.31 15.31
C VAL A 107 -15.87 -24.64 14.85
N ALA A 108 -14.56 -24.87 15.02
CA ALA A 108 -13.90 -26.11 14.60
C ALA A 108 -14.49 -27.39 15.24
N ALA A 109 -15.07 -27.30 16.43
CA ALA A 109 -15.69 -28.43 17.12
C ALA A 109 -17.00 -28.93 16.47
N ALA A 110 -17.67 -28.11 15.65
CA ALA A 110 -18.92 -28.50 14.98
C ALA A 110 -18.65 -29.49 13.84
N PRO A 111 -19.25 -30.69 13.81
CA PRO A 111 -19.07 -31.63 12.69
C PRO A 111 -19.59 -31.07 11.35
N ALA A 112 -20.72 -30.36 11.39
CA ALA A 112 -21.32 -29.65 10.27
C ALA A 112 -21.94 -28.34 10.76
N LEU A 113 -21.46 -27.20 10.26
CA LEU A 113 -21.92 -25.87 10.68
C LEU A 113 -22.75 -25.24 9.55
N ALA A 114 -23.98 -24.86 9.86
CA ALA A 114 -24.95 -24.31 8.92
C ALA A 114 -25.03 -22.78 8.96
N ALA A 115 -24.81 -22.16 10.13
CA ALA A 115 -24.72 -20.72 10.32
C ALA A 115 -24.11 -20.41 11.69
N VAL A 116 -23.57 -19.19 11.84
CA VAL A 116 -23.16 -18.63 13.13
C VAL A 116 -23.92 -17.34 13.38
N GLU A 117 -24.69 -17.31 14.46
CA GLU A 117 -25.42 -16.13 14.93
C GLU A 117 -24.68 -15.48 16.09
N LEU A 118 -24.20 -14.25 15.90
CA LEU A 118 -23.64 -13.42 16.95
C LEU A 118 -24.76 -12.65 17.63
N VAL A 119 -25.16 -13.10 18.82
CA VAL A 119 -26.25 -12.51 19.62
C VAL A 119 -25.64 -11.48 20.57
N LEU A 120 -25.61 -10.22 20.15
CA LEU A 120 -25.01 -9.14 20.94
C LEU A 120 -26.09 -8.41 21.75
N GLY A 121 -25.81 -8.11 23.02
CA GLY A 121 -26.64 -7.24 23.85
C GLY A 121 -26.69 -5.80 23.36
N ASP A 122 -27.43 -4.93 24.06
CA ASP A 122 -27.63 -3.54 23.62
C ASP A 122 -26.32 -2.74 23.69
N VAL A 123 -25.73 -2.50 22.53
CA VAL A 123 -24.49 -1.74 22.36
C VAL A 123 -24.66 -0.24 22.66
N ARG A 124 -25.89 0.30 22.65
CA ARG A 124 -26.15 1.70 23.03
C ARG A 124 -26.15 1.88 24.54
N ALA A 125 -26.65 0.90 25.29
CA ALA A 125 -26.60 0.91 26.75
C ALA A 125 -25.15 0.90 27.30
N SER A 126 -24.19 0.44 26.50
CA SER A 126 -22.78 0.26 26.87
C SER A 126 -21.85 1.42 26.49
N SER A 127 -22.37 2.62 26.16
CA SER A 127 -21.66 3.85 25.75
C SER A 127 -20.99 3.77 24.35
N SER A 128 -20.58 4.90 23.74
CA SER A 128 -19.93 4.91 22.40
C SER A 128 -18.72 3.97 22.25
N PRO A 129 -17.89 3.74 23.29
CA PRO A 129 -16.92 2.64 23.31
C PRO A 129 -17.53 1.25 23.05
N GLY A 130 -18.70 0.92 23.62
CA GLY A 130 -19.38 -0.37 23.46
C GLY A 130 -19.77 -0.69 22.03
N VAL A 131 -20.21 0.31 21.25
CA VAL A 131 -20.49 0.17 19.81
C VAL A 131 -19.23 -0.18 19.03
N ARG A 132 -18.10 0.50 19.32
CA ARG A 132 -16.81 0.20 18.65
C ARG A 132 -16.30 -1.19 19.02
N THR A 133 -16.40 -1.59 20.28
CA THR A 133 -16.00 -2.92 20.73
C THR A 133 -16.88 -4.00 20.07
N GLY A 134 -18.20 -3.80 20.02
CA GLY A 134 -19.11 -4.72 19.31
C GLY A 134 -18.75 -4.87 17.84
N ALA A 135 -18.53 -3.76 17.12
CA ALA A 135 -18.12 -3.77 15.71
C ALA A 135 -16.80 -4.52 15.50
N PHE A 136 -15.85 -4.33 16.42
CA PHE A 136 -14.55 -5.01 16.39
C PHE A 136 -14.69 -6.53 16.62
N LEU A 137 -15.48 -6.95 17.60
CA LEU A 137 -15.72 -8.36 17.90
C LEU A 137 -16.41 -9.09 16.73
N VAL A 138 -17.37 -8.43 16.06
CA VAL A 138 -18.02 -8.97 14.85
C VAL A 138 -16.99 -9.22 13.75
N LYS A 139 -16.13 -8.24 13.46
CA LYS A 139 -15.10 -8.37 12.42
C LYS A 139 -14.08 -9.47 12.74
N LEU A 140 -13.65 -9.57 13.99
CA LEU A 140 -12.75 -10.63 14.45
C LEU A 140 -13.39 -12.01 14.33
N ALA A 141 -14.64 -12.17 14.82
CA ALA A 141 -15.36 -13.43 14.70
C ALA A 141 -15.56 -13.83 13.23
N ALA A 142 -15.94 -12.87 12.37
CA ALA A 142 -16.13 -13.11 10.96
C ALA A 142 -14.84 -13.59 10.27
N ALA A 143 -13.69 -12.99 10.57
CA ALA A 143 -12.41 -13.44 10.03
C ALA A 143 -12.13 -14.92 10.37
N GLU A 144 -12.38 -15.33 11.63
CA GLU A 144 -12.15 -16.70 12.10
C GLU A 144 -13.17 -17.70 11.52
N ILE A 145 -14.44 -17.33 11.44
CA ILE A 145 -15.49 -18.18 10.82
C ILE A 145 -15.20 -18.40 9.34
N ARG A 146 -14.85 -17.32 8.62
CA ARG A 146 -14.52 -17.36 7.18
C ARG A 146 -13.23 -18.11 6.89
N ALA A 147 -12.27 -18.10 7.82
CA ALA A 147 -11.04 -18.87 7.69
C ALA A 147 -11.31 -20.38 7.70
N ARG A 148 -12.37 -20.84 8.37
CA ARG A 148 -12.81 -22.23 8.30
C ARG A 148 -13.50 -22.54 6.97
N ASP A 149 -14.52 -21.77 6.64
CA ASP A 149 -15.31 -21.96 5.43
C ASP A 149 -16.00 -20.64 5.08
N ALA A 150 -15.65 -20.11 3.91
CA ALA A 150 -16.20 -18.86 3.41
C ALA A 150 -17.71 -18.95 3.14
N GLY A 151 -18.26 -20.15 2.95
CA GLY A 151 -19.67 -20.43 2.71
C GLY A 151 -20.57 -20.44 3.94
N ILE A 152 -20.03 -20.26 5.16
CA ILE A 152 -20.82 -20.27 6.39
C ILE A 152 -21.48 -18.91 6.62
N PRO A 153 -22.82 -18.82 6.67
CA PRO A 153 -23.56 -17.59 6.93
C PRO A 153 -23.31 -17.03 8.33
N ILE A 154 -22.99 -15.74 8.42
CA ILE A 154 -22.81 -15.01 9.69
C ILE A 154 -24.01 -14.10 9.92
N VAL A 155 -24.71 -14.30 11.02
CA VAL A 155 -25.96 -13.62 11.35
C VAL A 155 -25.76 -12.71 12.55
N LEU A 156 -26.18 -11.45 12.47
CA LEU A 156 -26.23 -10.56 13.64
C LEU A 156 -27.61 -10.65 14.30
N GLY A 157 -27.67 -11.02 15.58
CA GLY A 157 -28.90 -11.12 16.36
C GLY A 157 -28.83 -10.43 17.72
N GLY A 158 -29.90 -10.57 18.50
CA GLY A 158 -30.04 -9.97 19.83
C GLY A 158 -30.42 -8.48 19.81
N PRO A 159 -30.41 -7.80 20.96
CA PRO A 159 -30.77 -6.38 21.05
C PRO A 159 -29.98 -5.45 20.09
N ALA A 160 -28.75 -5.83 19.72
CA ALA A 160 -27.95 -5.07 18.75
C ALA A 160 -28.51 -5.08 17.31
N SER A 161 -29.39 -6.02 16.96
CA SER A 161 -30.04 -6.07 15.64
C SER A 161 -31.32 -5.22 15.55
N THR A 162 -31.76 -4.61 16.66
CA THR A 162 -32.88 -3.64 16.70
C THR A 162 -32.54 -2.35 15.94
N SER A 163 -33.54 -1.65 15.40
CA SER A 163 -33.34 -0.52 14.46
C SER A 163 -32.31 0.50 14.92
N ALA A 164 -32.41 0.97 16.17
CA ALA A 164 -31.53 2.01 16.68
C ALA A 164 -30.10 1.50 16.94
N ALA A 165 -29.93 0.34 17.58
CA ALA A 165 -28.61 -0.22 17.87
C ALA A 165 -27.89 -0.68 16.59
N ARG A 166 -28.65 -1.26 15.65
CA ARG A 166 -28.17 -1.74 14.35
C ARG A 166 -27.59 -0.60 13.50
N ASP A 167 -28.27 0.55 13.45
CA ASP A 167 -27.76 1.73 12.73
C ASP A 167 -26.42 2.27 13.27
N ALA A 168 -26.17 2.11 14.57
CA ALA A 168 -24.93 2.57 15.18
C ALA A 168 -23.78 1.56 15.00
N LEU A 169 -24.10 0.26 15.04
CA LEU A 169 -23.13 -0.84 14.99
C LEU A 169 -22.74 -1.22 13.56
N VAL A 170 -23.72 -1.25 12.64
CA VAL A 170 -23.55 -1.72 11.27
C VAL A 170 -23.17 -0.55 10.37
N THR A 171 -21.89 -0.22 10.43
CA THR A 171 -21.24 0.75 9.54
C THR A 171 -20.79 0.08 8.24
N PRO A 172 -20.43 0.85 7.20
CA PRO A 172 -19.93 0.30 5.93
C PRO A 172 -18.70 -0.62 6.06
N ASP A 173 -17.92 -0.52 7.13
CA ASP A 173 -16.80 -1.41 7.42
C ASP A 173 -17.20 -2.70 8.17
N VAL A 174 -18.38 -2.76 8.78
CA VAL A 174 -18.89 -3.94 9.50
C VAL A 174 -19.83 -4.77 8.62
N ALA A 175 -20.68 -4.12 7.82
CA ALA A 175 -21.68 -4.80 6.97
C ALA A 175 -21.09 -5.96 6.13
N PRO A 176 -19.92 -5.84 5.48
CA PRO A 176 -19.35 -6.95 4.69
C PRO A 176 -18.96 -8.20 5.51
N SER A 177 -18.94 -8.09 6.84
CA SER A 177 -18.65 -9.21 7.76
C SER A 177 -19.90 -10.03 8.10
N LEU A 178 -21.08 -9.59 7.68
CA LEU A 178 -22.38 -10.19 7.99
C LEU A 178 -23.05 -10.66 6.69
N ASP A 179 -23.78 -11.77 6.77
CA ASP A 179 -24.60 -12.30 5.66
C ASP A 179 -26.10 -12.13 5.95
N ALA A 180 -26.48 -11.96 7.21
CA ALA A 180 -27.88 -11.81 7.57
C ALA A 180 -28.10 -11.07 8.90
N TYR A 181 -29.32 -10.58 9.08
CA TYR A 181 -29.76 -9.91 10.31
C TYR A 181 -30.97 -10.65 10.90
N ALA A 182 -30.88 -11.02 12.17
CA ALA A 182 -31.98 -11.67 12.89
C ALA A 182 -32.88 -10.63 13.57
N ILE A 183 -34.19 -10.79 13.43
CA ILE A 183 -35.20 -10.04 14.19
C ILE A 183 -35.99 -11.00 15.09
N ASP A 184 -36.61 -10.50 16.16
CA ASP A 184 -37.47 -11.33 17.00
C ASP A 184 -38.72 -11.83 16.23
N ALA A 185 -39.37 -12.87 16.76
CA ALA A 185 -40.56 -13.48 16.17
C ALA A 185 -41.71 -12.47 15.90
N GLY A 186 -41.86 -11.45 16.74
CA GLY A 186 -42.83 -10.35 16.55
C GLY A 186 -42.25 -9.08 15.92
N GLY A 187 -41.02 -9.10 15.43
CA GLY A 187 -40.34 -7.94 14.87
C GLY A 187 -40.94 -7.45 13.55
N ASP A 188 -40.75 -6.17 13.25
CA ASP A 188 -41.22 -5.56 12.00
C ASP A 188 -40.33 -5.98 10.81
N VAL A 189 -40.86 -6.93 10.03
CA VAL A 189 -40.26 -7.47 8.82
C VAL A 189 -40.11 -6.40 7.75
N GLU A 190 -41.08 -5.51 7.59
CA GLU A 190 -41.11 -4.55 6.48
C GLU A 190 -40.06 -3.46 6.67
N SER A 191 -39.98 -2.87 7.88
CA SER A 191 -38.97 -1.85 8.17
C SER A 191 -37.54 -2.41 8.12
N THR A 192 -37.34 -3.64 8.58
CA THR A 192 -36.02 -4.27 8.51
C THR A 192 -35.63 -4.63 7.08
N THR A 193 -36.56 -5.12 6.27
CA THR A 193 -36.29 -5.40 4.84
C THR A 193 -35.91 -4.13 4.09
N ARG A 194 -36.65 -3.03 4.30
CA ARG A 194 -36.31 -1.72 3.70
C ARG A 194 -34.92 -1.24 4.16
N TRP A 195 -34.61 -1.38 5.43
CA TRP A 195 -33.30 -1.02 5.96
C TRP A 195 -32.15 -1.85 5.34
N ILE A 196 -32.35 -3.16 5.18
CA ILE A 196 -31.36 -4.04 4.53
C ILE A 196 -31.16 -3.61 3.08
N ALA A 197 -32.24 -3.40 2.33
CA ALA A 197 -32.15 -2.94 0.94
C ALA A 197 -31.38 -1.62 0.78
N ASP A 198 -31.51 -0.71 1.75
CA ASP A 198 -30.84 0.60 1.74
C ASP A 198 -29.38 0.55 2.22
N ARG A 199 -29.05 -0.29 3.21
CA ARG A 199 -27.76 -0.26 3.93
C ARG A 199 -26.85 -1.45 3.65
N ASP A 200 -27.42 -2.61 3.36
CA ASP A 200 -26.69 -3.85 3.12
C ASP A 200 -27.48 -4.79 2.16
N PRO A 201 -27.61 -4.42 0.87
CA PRO A 201 -28.53 -5.08 -0.06
C PRO A 201 -28.16 -6.54 -0.36
N GLY A 202 -26.99 -7.02 0.07
CA GLY A 202 -26.58 -8.42 -0.07
C GLY A 202 -26.95 -9.31 1.11
N ALA A 203 -27.44 -8.74 2.22
CA ALA A 203 -27.75 -9.50 3.41
C ALA A 203 -29.18 -10.06 3.40
N SER A 204 -29.36 -11.20 4.07
CA SER A 204 -30.65 -11.84 4.28
C SER A 204 -31.33 -11.39 5.58
N LEU A 205 -32.66 -11.50 5.64
CA LEU A 205 -33.41 -11.37 6.89
C LEU A 205 -33.65 -12.75 7.51
N VAL A 206 -33.35 -12.89 8.79
CA VAL A 206 -33.63 -14.08 9.60
C VAL A 206 -34.69 -13.72 10.61
N GLN A 207 -35.69 -14.57 10.80
CA GLN A 207 -36.68 -14.39 11.85
C GLN A 207 -36.39 -15.35 13.00
N GLY A 208 -36.36 -14.80 14.21
CA GLY A 208 -36.04 -15.48 15.46
C GLY A 208 -37.05 -16.56 15.82
N THR A 209 -36.84 -17.17 16.98
CA THR A 209 -37.56 -18.38 17.37
C THR A 209 -39.02 -18.15 17.75
N PHE A 210 -39.94 -18.80 17.03
CA PHE A 210 -41.34 -18.89 17.41
C PHE A 210 -41.55 -20.07 18.37
N ALA A 211 -42.30 -19.84 19.44
CA ALA A 211 -42.79 -20.94 20.27
C ALA A 211 -43.92 -21.67 19.52
N VAL A 212 -43.72 -22.97 19.26
CA VAL A 212 -44.76 -23.87 18.77
C VAL A 212 -45.25 -24.66 19.98
N VAL A 213 -46.49 -24.39 20.42
CA VAL A 213 -47.28 -25.01 21.51
C VAL A 213 -46.79 -26.43 21.93
N ASP A 214 -46.51 -26.79 23.21
CA ASP A 214 -47.29 -26.52 24.44
C ASP A 214 -46.47 -26.37 25.76
N ALA A 215 -47.01 -25.57 26.69
CA ALA A 215 -46.87 -25.76 28.14
C ALA A 215 -47.99 -26.72 28.62
N PRO A 216 -47.93 -27.27 29.84
CA PRO A 216 -47.78 -28.68 30.19
C PRO A 216 -48.98 -29.67 29.94
N ALA A 217 -49.90 -29.45 28.99
CA ALA A 217 -50.97 -30.42 28.71
C ALA A 217 -50.79 -31.16 27.38
N ALA A 218 -50.92 -32.48 27.40
CA ALA A 218 -50.79 -33.38 26.25
C ALA A 218 -51.92 -33.23 25.20
N ALA A 219 -52.03 -32.05 24.57
CA ALA A 219 -52.94 -31.76 23.47
C ALA A 219 -52.23 -31.84 22.09
N SER A 220 -51.71 -33.03 21.81
CA SER A 220 -51.32 -33.56 20.49
C SER A 220 -50.20 -32.84 19.71
N ALA A 221 -49.12 -33.58 19.38
CA ALA A 221 -48.10 -33.18 18.41
C ALA A 221 -48.65 -32.68 17.05
N ARG A 222 -49.91 -33.03 16.74
CA ARG A 222 -50.69 -32.54 15.61
C ARG A 222 -51.00 -31.05 15.69
N ALA A 223 -51.29 -30.50 16.88
CA ALA A 223 -51.53 -29.07 17.07
C ALA A 223 -50.24 -28.25 16.81
N GLY A 224 -49.09 -28.75 17.28
CA GLY A 224 -47.79 -28.16 16.97
C GLY A 224 -47.47 -28.18 15.47
N ALA A 225 -47.72 -29.31 14.80
CA ALA A 225 -47.57 -29.41 13.36
C ALA A 225 -48.52 -28.47 12.59
N ALA A 226 -49.76 -28.31 13.05
CA ALA A 226 -50.75 -27.37 12.50
C ALA A 226 -50.29 -25.93 12.62
N ARG A 227 -49.81 -25.54 13.81
CA ARG A 227 -49.29 -24.19 14.05
C ARG A 227 -48.03 -23.90 13.21
N PHE A 228 -47.13 -24.88 13.08
CA PHE A 228 -45.97 -24.76 12.19
C PHE A 228 -46.39 -24.55 10.73
N ALA A 229 -47.32 -25.35 10.21
CA ALA A 229 -47.84 -25.22 8.86
C ALA A 229 -48.47 -23.85 8.62
N GLU A 230 -49.30 -23.38 9.56
CA GLU A 230 -49.92 -22.06 9.51
C GLU A 230 -48.87 -20.95 9.42
N LEU A 231 -47.82 -20.99 10.24
CA LEU A 231 -46.75 -19.99 10.26
C LEU A 231 -45.91 -20.00 8.97
N GLU A 232 -45.58 -21.18 8.43
CA GLU A 232 -44.81 -21.28 7.18
C GLU A 232 -45.64 -20.84 5.97
N VAL A 233 -46.89 -21.27 5.87
CA VAL A 233 -47.76 -20.89 4.74
C VAL A 233 -48.13 -19.41 4.80
N SER A 234 -48.49 -18.89 5.98
CA SER A 234 -48.79 -17.46 6.16
C SER A 234 -47.59 -16.55 5.92
N SER A 235 -46.36 -17.07 5.97
CA SER A 235 -45.16 -16.29 5.67
C SER A 235 -44.56 -16.55 4.29
N ALA A 236 -45.02 -17.57 3.54
CA ALA A 236 -44.51 -17.87 2.20
C ALA A 236 -44.52 -16.64 1.26
N GLY A 237 -43.37 -16.29 0.69
CA GLY A 237 -43.19 -15.08 -0.14
C GLY A 237 -42.83 -13.81 0.65
N ALA A 238 -42.78 -13.86 1.98
CA ALA A 238 -42.13 -12.82 2.77
C ALA A 238 -40.60 -12.91 2.57
N PRO A 239 -39.88 -11.77 2.65
CA PRO A 239 -38.43 -11.69 2.42
C PRO A 239 -37.64 -12.23 3.61
N ILE A 240 -37.91 -13.46 4.06
CA ILE A 240 -37.33 -14.09 5.24
C ILE A 240 -36.57 -15.33 4.80
N ALA A 241 -35.24 -15.31 4.87
CA ALA A 241 -34.40 -16.40 4.39
C ALA A 241 -34.36 -17.60 5.35
N ALA A 242 -34.49 -17.34 6.66
CA ALA A 242 -34.45 -18.38 7.68
C ALA A 242 -35.43 -18.09 8.83
N ARG A 243 -36.01 -19.13 9.43
CA ARG A 243 -36.93 -19.02 10.57
C ARG A 243 -36.61 -20.03 11.67
N GLY A 244 -36.65 -19.55 12.91
CA GLY A 244 -36.43 -20.35 14.10
C GLY A 244 -37.70 -20.88 14.74
N TYR A 245 -37.62 -22.06 15.37
CA TYR A 245 -38.70 -22.63 16.16
C TYR A 245 -38.20 -23.27 17.46
N VAL A 246 -38.94 -23.05 18.55
CA VAL A 246 -38.74 -23.72 19.84
C VAL A 246 -39.93 -24.65 20.11
N LEU A 247 -39.67 -25.93 20.36
CA LEU A 247 -40.70 -26.96 20.48
C LEU A 247 -40.26 -28.21 21.27
N SER A 248 -41.20 -29.09 21.64
CA SER A 248 -40.89 -30.38 22.27
C SER A 248 -40.35 -31.41 21.27
N ALA A 249 -39.65 -32.44 21.77
CA ALA A 249 -39.14 -33.53 20.92
C ALA A 249 -40.28 -34.25 20.17
N GLN A 250 -41.45 -34.39 20.80
CA GLN A 250 -42.62 -35.00 20.17
C GLN A 250 -43.22 -34.12 19.06
N ALA A 251 -43.27 -32.80 19.28
CA ALA A 251 -43.70 -31.86 18.26
C ALA A 251 -42.75 -31.87 17.05
N LEU A 252 -41.44 -32.01 17.26
CA LEU A 252 -40.47 -31.97 16.16
C LEU A 252 -40.65 -33.18 15.23
N ARG A 253 -40.91 -34.35 15.80
CA ARG A 253 -41.25 -35.56 15.02
C ARG A 253 -42.50 -35.35 14.14
N ALA A 254 -43.48 -34.58 14.61
CA ALA A 254 -44.68 -34.28 13.85
C ALA A 254 -44.49 -33.14 12.83
N VAL A 255 -43.60 -32.18 13.11
CA VAL A 255 -43.28 -31.04 12.24
C VAL A 255 -42.44 -31.46 11.04
N LEU A 256 -41.48 -32.37 11.19
CA LEU A 256 -40.54 -32.70 10.11
C LEU A 256 -41.21 -33.22 8.81
N PRO A 257 -42.21 -34.11 8.85
CA PRO A 257 -42.96 -34.48 7.64
C PRO A 257 -43.68 -33.30 6.99
N VAL A 258 -44.21 -32.37 7.79
CA VAL A 258 -44.89 -31.16 7.31
C VAL A 258 -43.89 -30.21 6.65
N ALA A 259 -42.74 -29.97 7.28
CA ALA A 259 -41.64 -29.18 6.72
C ALA A 259 -41.13 -29.76 5.40
N GLY A 260 -40.97 -31.08 5.33
CA GLY A 260 -40.60 -31.78 4.09
C GLY A 260 -41.61 -31.59 2.96
N ARG A 261 -42.92 -31.57 3.27
CA ARG A 261 -43.98 -31.29 2.30
C ARG A 261 -44.07 -29.83 1.87
N LEU A 262 -43.50 -28.91 2.63
CA LEU A 262 -43.47 -27.47 2.32
C LEU A 262 -42.10 -27.02 1.77
N ARG A 263 -41.16 -27.94 1.50
CA ARG A 263 -39.77 -27.61 1.13
C ARG A 263 -39.65 -26.76 -0.13
N ASP A 264 -40.59 -26.90 -1.07
CA ASP A 264 -40.69 -26.15 -2.32
C ASP A 264 -41.25 -24.73 -2.14
N LEU A 265 -41.77 -24.40 -0.96
CA LEU A 265 -42.09 -23.02 -0.58
C LEU A 265 -40.88 -22.33 0.07
N ASP A 266 -39.67 -22.59 -0.42
CA ASP A 266 -38.46 -21.94 0.08
C ASP A 266 -38.44 -20.46 -0.34
N PRO A 267 -38.34 -19.51 0.60
CA PRO A 267 -38.33 -18.09 0.29
C PRO A 267 -37.25 -17.66 -0.71
N SER A 268 -36.11 -18.35 -0.75
CA SER A 268 -35.04 -18.05 -1.70
C SER A 268 -35.35 -18.43 -3.15
N ASP A 269 -36.37 -19.25 -3.34
CA ASP A 269 -36.85 -19.67 -4.65
C ASP A 269 -38.19 -19.01 -5.00
N LEU A 270 -38.84 -18.31 -4.08
CA LEU A 270 -40.16 -17.72 -4.29
C LEU A 270 -40.09 -16.22 -4.60
N ALA A 271 -40.69 -15.82 -5.72
CA ALA A 271 -40.98 -14.44 -6.05
C ALA A 271 -42.47 -14.14 -5.82
N THR A 272 -42.79 -13.01 -5.17
CA THR A 272 -44.17 -12.53 -5.11
C THR A 272 -44.53 -11.86 -6.44
N VAL A 273 -45.65 -12.26 -7.04
CA VAL A 273 -46.10 -11.73 -8.33
C VAL A 273 -47.03 -10.54 -8.09
N SER A 274 -46.70 -9.38 -8.66
CA SER A 274 -47.60 -8.23 -8.67
C SER A 274 -48.80 -8.51 -9.58
N THR A 275 -50.01 -8.37 -9.06
CA THR A 275 -51.24 -8.63 -9.81
C THR A 275 -52.01 -7.34 -10.09
N THR A 276 -52.65 -7.26 -11.25
CA THR A 276 -53.75 -6.34 -11.53
C THR A 276 -55.11 -7.06 -11.35
N PRO A 277 -56.24 -6.33 -11.22
CA PRO A 277 -57.58 -6.95 -11.17
C PRO A 277 -57.87 -7.90 -12.35
N ASP A 278 -57.20 -7.70 -13.49
CA ASP A 278 -57.34 -8.55 -14.67
C ASP A 278 -56.54 -9.87 -14.56
N THR A 279 -55.55 -9.95 -13.68
CA THR A 279 -54.70 -11.15 -13.53
C THR A 279 -55.24 -12.20 -12.57
N LEU A 280 -55.84 -11.82 -11.44
CA LEU A 280 -56.41 -12.73 -10.46
C LEU A 280 -57.79 -12.24 -10.02
N ARG A 281 -58.77 -13.15 -10.02
CA ARG A 281 -60.09 -12.95 -9.43
C ARG A 281 -60.46 -14.13 -8.56
N ILE A 282 -60.92 -13.85 -7.34
CA ILE A 282 -61.40 -14.84 -6.37
C ILE A 282 -62.87 -14.52 -6.11
N SER A 283 -63.76 -15.48 -6.36
CA SER A 283 -65.19 -15.36 -6.05
C SER A 283 -65.66 -16.45 -5.09
N ALA A 284 -66.56 -16.08 -4.19
CA ALA A 284 -67.25 -16.99 -3.28
C ALA A 284 -68.76 -16.80 -3.46
N ASN A 285 -69.50 -17.85 -3.80
CA ASN A 285 -70.94 -17.79 -4.12
C ASN A 285 -71.27 -16.69 -5.15
N ASP A 286 -70.52 -16.65 -6.26
CA ASP A 286 -70.64 -15.65 -7.33
C ASP A 286 -70.37 -14.18 -6.94
N VAL A 287 -69.91 -13.92 -5.70
CA VAL A 287 -69.48 -12.59 -5.23
C VAL A 287 -67.97 -12.47 -5.32
N ASP A 288 -67.47 -11.37 -5.89
CA ASP A 288 -66.03 -11.07 -5.92
C ASP A 288 -65.52 -10.74 -4.52
N VAL A 289 -64.62 -11.58 -4.02
CA VAL A 289 -64.01 -11.46 -2.69
C VAL A 289 -62.50 -11.20 -2.78
N THR A 290 -62.00 -10.83 -3.96
CA THR A 290 -60.57 -10.58 -4.21
C THR A 290 -60.04 -9.48 -3.28
N GLY A 291 -60.78 -8.39 -3.09
CA GLY A 291 -60.36 -7.28 -2.22
C GLY A 291 -60.63 -7.48 -0.72
N SER A 292 -61.52 -8.42 -0.35
CA SER A 292 -61.95 -8.63 1.03
C SER A 292 -61.24 -9.81 1.72
N ARG A 293 -60.37 -10.51 1.00
CA ARG A 293 -59.56 -11.63 1.51
C ARG A 293 -58.07 -11.33 1.46
N ARG A 294 -57.33 -11.93 2.37
CA ARG A 294 -55.87 -12.00 2.28
C ARG A 294 -55.48 -13.13 1.35
N TRP A 295 -54.68 -12.79 0.35
CA TRP A 295 -54.07 -13.75 -0.55
C TRP A 295 -52.72 -13.22 -1.03
N ARG A 296 -51.85 -14.13 -1.48
CA ARG A 296 -50.58 -13.82 -2.13
C ARG A 296 -50.33 -14.80 -3.27
N LEU A 297 -49.96 -14.26 -4.42
CA LEU A 297 -49.57 -15.04 -5.59
C LEU A 297 -48.04 -15.16 -5.61
N LEU A 298 -47.56 -16.40 -5.64
CA LEU A 298 -46.15 -16.76 -5.55
C LEU A 298 -45.74 -17.54 -6.79
N TYR A 299 -44.52 -17.30 -7.25
CA TYR A 299 -43.89 -18.02 -8.34
C TYR A 299 -42.57 -18.60 -7.88
N ASN A 300 -42.37 -19.90 -8.03
CA ASN A 300 -41.12 -20.55 -7.68
C ASN A 300 -40.16 -20.52 -8.88
N LEU A 301 -38.99 -19.93 -8.70
CA LEU A 301 -37.96 -19.75 -9.72
C LEU A 301 -37.21 -21.04 -10.06
N SER A 302 -37.18 -22.00 -9.13
CA SER A 302 -36.53 -23.30 -9.29
C SER A 302 -37.45 -24.33 -9.96
N THR A 303 -38.72 -24.37 -9.58
CA THR A 303 -39.71 -25.33 -10.11
C THR A 303 -40.61 -24.75 -11.19
N LEU A 304 -40.57 -23.43 -11.39
CA LEU A 304 -41.48 -22.66 -12.25
C LEU A 304 -42.97 -22.83 -11.89
N GLY A 305 -43.24 -23.25 -10.65
CA GLY A 305 -44.58 -23.46 -10.13
C GLY A 305 -45.26 -22.16 -9.69
N THR A 306 -46.55 -22.02 -9.97
CA THR A 306 -47.38 -20.91 -9.50
C THR A 306 -48.24 -21.37 -8.33
N TYR A 307 -48.12 -20.69 -7.19
CA TYR A 307 -48.87 -20.97 -5.97
C TYR A 307 -49.71 -19.76 -5.56
N LEU A 308 -50.96 -19.98 -5.18
CA LEU A 308 -51.79 -18.98 -4.52
C LEU A 308 -51.95 -19.36 -3.05
N VAL A 309 -51.44 -18.52 -2.15
CA VAL A 309 -51.78 -18.62 -0.73
C VAL A 309 -53.05 -17.80 -0.51
N VAL A 310 -54.10 -18.42 0.02
CA VAL A 310 -55.38 -17.76 0.28
C VAL A 310 -55.97 -18.21 1.62
N ASP A 311 -56.52 -17.25 2.37
CA ASP A 311 -57.13 -17.52 3.67
C ASP A 311 -58.56 -18.06 3.55
N GLY A 312 -58.82 -19.18 4.23
CA GLY A 312 -60.16 -19.67 4.54
C GLY A 312 -60.72 -18.93 5.75
N LEU A 313 -61.96 -18.43 5.65
CA LEU A 313 -62.51 -17.50 6.65
C LEU A 313 -63.32 -18.18 7.76
N GLY A 314 -63.76 -19.43 7.56
CA GLY A 314 -64.63 -20.16 8.48
C GLY A 314 -64.08 -21.53 8.89
N PRO A 315 -64.58 -22.12 9.99
CA PRO A 315 -64.13 -23.42 10.49
C PRO A 315 -64.58 -24.61 9.63
N SER A 316 -65.52 -24.39 8.71
CA SER A 316 -66.04 -25.40 7.77
C SER A 316 -65.39 -25.27 6.39
N GLU A 317 -65.60 -26.29 5.55
CA GLU A 317 -65.16 -26.25 4.16
C GLU A 317 -65.75 -25.05 3.40
N GLU A 318 -64.91 -24.40 2.60
CA GLU A 318 -65.28 -23.19 1.86
C GLU A 318 -64.96 -23.36 0.37
N ARG A 319 -65.94 -23.11 -0.49
CA ARG A 319 -65.79 -23.21 -1.94
C ARG A 319 -65.42 -21.85 -2.53
N LEU A 320 -64.34 -21.82 -3.31
CA LEU A 320 -63.88 -20.63 -4.03
C LEU A 320 -63.75 -20.92 -5.52
N ASP A 321 -64.20 -19.97 -6.34
CA ASP A 321 -63.94 -19.95 -7.77
C ASP A 321 -62.78 -18.99 -8.06
N LEU A 322 -61.72 -19.51 -8.65
CA LEU A 322 -60.47 -18.80 -8.93
C LEU A 322 -60.34 -18.58 -10.44
N SER A 323 -60.00 -17.38 -10.87
CA SER A 323 -59.63 -17.08 -12.25
C SER A 323 -58.24 -16.42 -12.26
N LEU A 324 -57.25 -17.10 -12.83
CA LEU A 324 -55.85 -16.66 -12.81
C LEU A 324 -55.24 -16.69 -14.21
N VAL A 325 -54.59 -15.60 -14.63
CA VAL A 325 -53.79 -15.55 -15.85
C VAL A 325 -52.37 -16.03 -15.52
N LEU A 326 -51.95 -17.12 -16.13
CA LEU A 326 -50.64 -17.73 -15.87
C LEU A 326 -50.14 -18.47 -17.12
N PRO A 327 -48.83 -18.45 -17.44
CA PRO A 327 -48.32 -18.91 -18.74
C PRO A 327 -48.49 -20.42 -18.98
N SER A 328 -48.40 -21.24 -17.93
CA SER A 328 -48.51 -22.70 -18.00
C SER A 328 -49.27 -23.25 -16.80
N ALA A 329 -50.30 -24.07 -17.02
CA ALA A 329 -51.13 -24.68 -15.97
C ALA A 329 -50.94 -26.20 -15.95
N GLY A 330 -50.78 -26.77 -14.75
CA GLY A 330 -50.85 -28.20 -14.47
C GLY A 330 -52.17 -28.58 -13.80
N THR A 331 -52.13 -29.58 -12.91
CA THR A 331 -53.31 -29.94 -12.11
C THR A 331 -53.48 -28.93 -10.98
N VAL A 332 -54.66 -28.30 -10.89
CA VAL A 332 -54.97 -27.37 -9.80
C VAL A 332 -55.39 -28.15 -8.56
N VAL A 333 -54.63 -28.01 -7.47
CA VAL A 333 -54.90 -28.70 -6.20
C VAL A 333 -54.76 -27.76 -5.00
N VAL A 334 -55.56 -27.97 -3.96
CA VAL A 334 -55.35 -27.39 -2.63
C VAL A 334 -54.47 -28.34 -1.83
N ARG A 335 -53.27 -27.89 -1.45
CA ARG A 335 -52.32 -28.70 -0.70
C ARG A 335 -52.68 -28.71 0.78
N ASP A 336 -52.76 -29.91 1.36
CA ASP A 336 -52.87 -30.11 2.80
C ASP A 336 -51.52 -30.56 3.37
N PRO A 337 -50.70 -29.64 3.92
CA PRO A 337 -49.39 -29.98 4.43
C PRO A 337 -49.45 -30.86 5.69
N LEU A 338 -50.58 -30.92 6.40
CA LEU A 338 -50.74 -31.72 7.63
C LEU A 338 -51.01 -33.18 7.31
N THR A 339 -51.94 -33.45 6.41
CA THR A 339 -52.29 -34.84 6.04
C THR A 339 -51.46 -35.36 4.87
N GLY A 340 -50.89 -34.47 4.05
CA GLY A 340 -50.19 -34.79 2.82
C GLY A 340 -51.12 -35.21 1.67
N ARG A 341 -52.43 -35.03 1.83
CA ARG A 341 -53.44 -35.36 0.80
C ARG A 341 -53.88 -34.07 0.10
N ASP A 342 -53.34 -33.86 -1.10
CA ASP A 342 -53.78 -32.76 -1.97
C ASP A 342 -55.25 -32.97 -2.39
N ARG A 343 -56.05 -31.91 -2.38
CA ARG A 343 -57.45 -31.93 -2.83
C ARG A 343 -57.54 -31.33 -4.24
N PRO A 344 -57.90 -32.11 -5.27
CA PRO A 344 -58.05 -31.57 -6.61
C PRO A 344 -59.19 -30.56 -6.69
N ALA A 345 -59.04 -29.56 -7.56
CA ALA A 345 -60.12 -28.64 -7.88
C ALA A 345 -61.35 -29.42 -8.41
N LEU A 346 -62.56 -29.02 -7.99
CA LEU A 346 -63.83 -29.62 -8.41
C LEU A 346 -64.09 -29.43 -9.91
N ARG A 347 -63.61 -28.31 -10.46
CA ARG A 347 -63.69 -27.97 -11.87
C ARG A 347 -62.46 -27.18 -12.24
N VAL A 348 -61.87 -27.45 -13.41
CA VAL A 348 -60.80 -26.65 -14.00
C VAL A 348 -61.12 -26.45 -15.47
N THR A 349 -61.05 -25.20 -15.95
CA THR A 349 -61.14 -24.84 -17.36
C THR A 349 -59.97 -23.93 -17.71
N ARG A 350 -59.31 -24.20 -18.85
CA ARG A 350 -58.16 -23.45 -19.31
C ARG A 350 -58.46 -22.87 -20.69
N ASP A 351 -58.26 -21.56 -20.84
CA ASP A 351 -58.23 -20.85 -22.13
C ASP A 351 -56.77 -20.55 -22.46
N ASP A 352 -56.17 -21.35 -23.36
CA ASP A 352 -54.77 -21.19 -23.74
C ASP A 352 -54.50 -19.92 -24.55
N ALA A 353 -55.49 -19.41 -25.30
CA ALA A 353 -55.34 -18.17 -26.07
C ALA A 353 -55.26 -16.95 -25.16
N ARG A 354 -55.97 -16.98 -24.03
CA ARG A 354 -55.92 -15.93 -23.00
C ARG A 354 -55.00 -16.25 -21.83
N GLN A 355 -54.36 -17.42 -21.85
CA GLN A 355 -53.58 -17.98 -20.75
C GLN A 355 -54.32 -17.93 -19.40
N ARG A 356 -55.64 -18.13 -19.40
CA ARG A 356 -56.49 -17.99 -18.21
C ARG A 356 -56.94 -19.36 -17.73
N THR A 357 -56.65 -19.66 -16.46
CA THR A 357 -57.13 -20.85 -15.75
C THR A 357 -58.25 -20.45 -14.81
N GLU A 358 -59.41 -21.08 -14.96
CA GLU A 358 -60.52 -20.99 -14.03
C GLU A 358 -60.61 -22.30 -13.25
N ALA A 359 -60.66 -22.23 -11.92
CA ALA A 359 -60.69 -23.41 -11.07
C ALA A 359 -61.60 -23.22 -9.86
N THR A 360 -62.47 -24.18 -9.60
CA THR A 360 -63.25 -24.25 -8.36
C THR A 360 -62.51 -25.09 -7.34
N VAL A 361 -62.09 -24.50 -6.23
CA VAL A 361 -61.36 -25.18 -5.14
C VAL A 361 -62.18 -25.22 -3.86
N VAL A 362 -61.86 -26.19 -2.98
CA VAL A 362 -62.47 -26.32 -1.65
C VAL A 362 -61.39 -26.20 -0.58
N LEU A 363 -61.44 -25.11 0.18
CA LEU A 363 -60.56 -24.90 1.32
C LEU A 363 -61.07 -25.71 2.53
N PRO A 364 -60.22 -26.53 3.19
CA PRO A 364 -60.65 -27.44 4.26
C PRO A 364 -61.14 -26.78 5.57
N GLY A 365 -60.86 -25.50 5.80
CA GLY A 365 -61.23 -24.79 7.03
C GLY A 365 -60.46 -23.48 7.21
N GLN A 366 -60.51 -22.92 8.42
CA GLN A 366 -59.93 -21.62 8.72
C GLN A 366 -58.40 -21.65 8.65
N GLY A 367 -57.82 -20.61 8.03
CA GLY A 367 -56.37 -20.43 7.95
C GLY A 367 -55.84 -20.37 6.52
N PRO A 368 -54.52 -20.20 6.35
CA PRO A 368 -53.89 -20.02 5.05
C PRO A 368 -53.70 -21.36 4.33
N TRP A 369 -54.16 -21.45 3.09
CA TRP A 369 -54.04 -22.65 2.24
C TRP A 369 -53.26 -22.37 0.97
N VAL A 370 -52.48 -23.34 0.51
CA VAL A 370 -51.71 -23.27 -0.73
C VAL A 370 -52.49 -23.94 -1.85
N VAL A 371 -52.89 -23.15 -2.84
CA VAL A 371 -53.41 -23.66 -4.11
C VAL A 371 -52.26 -23.73 -5.11
N ASP A 372 -51.91 -24.94 -5.55
CA ASP A 372 -50.88 -25.20 -6.54
C ASP A 372 -51.53 -25.34 -7.91
N PHE A 373 -51.14 -24.49 -8.86
CA PHE A 373 -51.66 -24.49 -10.23
C PHE A 373 -50.85 -25.36 -11.20
N ASN A 374 -49.74 -25.96 -10.74
CA ASN A 374 -48.74 -26.61 -11.57
C ASN A 374 -48.41 -28.04 -11.14
N ARG A 375 -49.21 -28.63 -10.24
CA ARG A 375 -49.00 -29.99 -9.73
C ARG A 375 -48.92 -31.00 -10.89
N GLY A 376 -47.80 -31.72 -10.98
CA GLY A 376 -47.55 -32.74 -12.02
C GLY A 376 -47.09 -32.20 -13.38
N ALA A 377 -46.84 -30.89 -13.53
CA ALA A 377 -46.32 -30.28 -14.77
C ALA A 377 -44.80 -30.07 -14.78
N GLU A 378 -44.06 -30.74 -13.88
CA GLU A 378 -42.65 -30.47 -13.52
C GLU A 378 -41.62 -30.75 -14.65
N ALA A 379 -42.02 -31.31 -15.79
CA ALA A 379 -41.10 -31.71 -16.87
C ALA A 379 -40.94 -30.68 -18.02
N GLY A 380 -41.58 -29.51 -17.96
CA GLY A 380 -41.73 -28.64 -19.13
C GLY A 380 -40.60 -27.64 -19.41
N PHE A 381 -39.87 -27.16 -18.41
CA PHE A 381 -38.99 -26.01 -18.60
C PHE A 381 -37.80 -26.04 -17.63
N ILE A 382 -36.64 -26.46 -18.10
CA ILE A 382 -35.36 -26.09 -17.50
C ILE A 382 -34.56 -25.37 -18.57
N ALA A 383 -34.71 -24.05 -18.62
CA ALA A 383 -33.74 -23.15 -19.20
C ALA A 383 -33.44 -22.12 -18.12
N GLN A 384 -32.49 -22.45 -17.22
CA GLN A 384 -31.92 -21.48 -16.29
C GLN A 384 -30.92 -20.62 -17.06
N GLU A 385 -31.28 -19.36 -17.31
CA GLU A 385 -30.32 -18.32 -17.64
C GLU A 385 -30.04 -17.55 -16.34
N GLU A 386 -28.89 -17.83 -15.75
CA GLU A 386 -28.44 -17.25 -14.49
C GLU A 386 -27.98 -15.81 -14.74
N VAL A 387 -28.86 -14.83 -14.56
CA VAL A 387 -28.52 -13.40 -14.65
C VAL A 387 -28.06 -12.92 -13.27
N THR A 388 -26.75 -12.89 -13.03
CA THR A 388 -26.16 -12.12 -11.92
C THR A 388 -25.32 -10.98 -12.46
N GLY A 389 -25.87 -9.76 -12.42
CA GLY A 389 -25.12 -8.54 -12.69
C GLY A 389 -24.06 -8.34 -11.62
N ALA A 390 -22.78 -8.48 -12.00
CA ALA A 390 -21.66 -8.31 -11.07
C ALA A 390 -21.50 -6.84 -10.67
N ARG A 391 -21.76 -6.53 -9.40
CA ARG A 391 -21.32 -5.29 -8.75
C ARG A 391 -19.78 -5.28 -8.71
N LEU A 392 -19.15 -4.20 -9.17
CA LEU A 392 -17.72 -3.99 -8.92
C LEU A 392 -17.49 -3.94 -7.40
N PRO A 393 -16.58 -4.76 -6.85
CA PRO A 393 -16.40 -4.81 -5.42
C PRO A 393 -15.93 -3.45 -4.89
N THR A 394 -16.43 -3.06 -3.72
CA THR A 394 -16.00 -1.79 -3.13
C THR A 394 -14.55 -1.88 -2.66
N VAL A 395 -13.93 -0.74 -2.37
CA VAL A 395 -12.56 -0.73 -1.84
C VAL A 395 -12.48 -1.46 -0.50
N GLU A 396 -13.53 -1.39 0.32
CA GLU A 396 -13.65 -2.08 1.60
C GLU A 396 -13.73 -3.60 1.41
N GLU A 397 -14.48 -4.10 0.44
CA GLU A 397 -14.56 -5.53 0.13
C GLU A 397 -13.21 -6.09 -0.35
N ILE A 398 -12.50 -5.33 -1.20
CA ILE A 398 -11.15 -5.70 -1.66
C ILE A 398 -10.18 -5.76 -0.47
N LEU A 399 -10.24 -4.78 0.42
CA LEU A 399 -9.37 -4.72 1.61
C LEU A 399 -9.68 -5.83 2.62
N ALA A 400 -10.96 -6.14 2.86
CA ALA A 400 -11.36 -7.22 3.76
C ALA A 400 -10.83 -8.58 3.27
N ARG A 401 -10.99 -8.88 1.97
CA ARG A 401 -10.45 -10.10 1.36
C ARG A 401 -8.92 -10.12 1.38
N HIS A 402 -8.29 -8.96 1.15
CA HIS A 402 -6.84 -8.81 1.27
C HIS A 402 -6.35 -9.08 2.71
N GLN A 403 -7.03 -8.56 3.73
CA GLN A 403 -6.69 -8.78 5.14
C GLN A 403 -6.85 -10.25 5.53
N ALA A 404 -7.94 -10.91 5.12
CA ALA A 404 -8.13 -12.34 5.34
C ALA A 404 -7.01 -13.17 4.69
N ARG A 405 -6.64 -12.83 3.44
CA ARG A 405 -5.50 -13.45 2.75
C ARG A 405 -4.19 -13.22 3.49
N GLN A 406 -3.96 -11.99 3.96
CA GLN A 406 -2.74 -11.64 4.69
C GLN A 406 -2.64 -12.43 6.01
N ALA A 407 -3.74 -12.61 6.75
CA ALA A 407 -3.79 -13.41 7.96
C ALA A 407 -3.39 -14.88 7.70
N LEU A 408 -3.97 -15.51 6.67
CA LEU A 408 -3.60 -16.85 6.24
C LEU A 408 -2.10 -16.97 5.89
N GLU A 409 -1.54 -15.96 5.25
CA GLU A 409 -0.11 -15.91 4.93
C GLU A 409 0.78 -15.74 6.17
N ARG A 410 0.31 -15.00 7.20
CA ARG A 410 1.04 -14.89 8.48
C ARG A 410 1.12 -16.26 9.15
N ASP A 411 -0.01 -16.96 9.23
CA ASP A 411 -0.12 -18.29 9.84
C ASP A 411 0.69 -19.35 9.06
N ALA A 412 0.77 -19.22 7.72
CA ALA A 412 1.56 -20.11 6.89
C ALA A 412 3.07 -19.82 6.92
N SER A 413 3.49 -18.64 7.39
CA SER A 413 4.91 -18.24 7.43
C SER A 413 5.29 -17.54 8.75
N PRO A 414 5.12 -18.22 9.90
CA PRO A 414 5.43 -17.63 11.20
C PRO A 414 6.93 -17.32 11.33
N ARG A 415 7.77 -18.16 10.70
CA ARG A 415 9.22 -18.02 10.65
C ARG A 415 9.73 -18.33 9.25
N TYR A 416 10.72 -17.60 8.77
CA TYR A 416 11.41 -17.93 7.53
C TYR A 416 12.82 -17.36 7.48
N VAL A 417 13.68 -18.01 6.68
CA VAL A 417 15.02 -17.54 6.34
C VAL A 417 15.03 -17.09 4.89
N MET A 418 15.73 -16.02 4.58
CA MET A 418 15.94 -15.59 3.19
C MET A 418 17.30 -14.92 3.02
N ASN A 419 17.86 -15.01 1.83
CA ASN A 419 19.01 -14.21 1.44
C ASN A 419 18.55 -12.86 0.89
N GLY A 420 19.30 -11.79 1.18
CA GLY A 420 19.02 -10.47 0.65
C GLY A 420 20.28 -9.71 0.27
N ARG A 421 20.34 -9.27 -0.99
CA ARG A 421 21.39 -8.37 -1.49
C ARG A 421 20.89 -6.94 -1.42
N ILE A 422 21.53 -6.11 -0.59
CA ILE A 422 21.23 -4.69 -0.45
C ILE A 422 22.28 -3.89 -1.23
N GLN A 423 21.85 -3.10 -2.20
CA GLN A 423 22.70 -2.18 -2.96
C GLN A 423 22.27 -0.75 -2.63
N GLN A 424 23.19 0.08 -2.18
CA GLN A 424 22.95 1.47 -1.80
C GLN A 424 23.87 2.39 -2.59
N TYR A 425 23.27 3.36 -3.27
CA TYR A 425 23.95 4.30 -4.15
C TYR A 425 23.81 5.70 -3.54
N PHE A 426 24.92 6.24 -3.06
CA PHE A 426 25.01 7.56 -2.46
C PHE A 426 25.49 8.58 -3.49
N ARG A 427 24.70 9.63 -3.71
CA ARG A 427 25.00 10.68 -4.71
C ARG A 427 25.08 12.07 -4.10
N PRO A 428 26.28 12.49 -3.65
CA PRO A 428 26.47 13.78 -3.00
C PRO A 428 26.21 14.96 -3.95
N THR A 429 26.67 14.85 -5.20
CA THR A 429 26.46 15.87 -6.25
C THR A 429 25.90 15.23 -7.52
N VAL A 430 25.48 16.07 -8.46
CA VAL A 430 24.92 15.61 -9.75
C VAL A 430 25.99 15.17 -10.75
N THR A 431 27.25 15.53 -10.49
CA THR A 431 28.41 15.32 -11.36
C THR A 431 29.38 14.25 -10.84
N ASP A 432 29.33 13.90 -9.54
CA ASP A 432 30.24 12.91 -8.95
C ASP A 432 29.75 11.45 -9.19
N PRO A 433 30.66 10.50 -9.51
CA PRO A 433 30.41 9.06 -9.49
C PRO A 433 29.60 8.54 -8.30
N GLY A 434 29.73 9.17 -7.13
CA GLY A 434 29.12 8.71 -5.88
C GLY A 434 29.73 7.43 -5.30
N TYR A 435 29.24 7.04 -4.13
CA TYR A 435 29.68 5.84 -3.40
C TYR A 435 28.63 4.74 -3.48
N ASP A 436 29.07 3.51 -3.75
CA ASP A 436 28.20 2.36 -3.85
C ASP A 436 28.53 1.39 -2.71
N VAL A 437 27.57 1.12 -1.83
CA VAL A 437 27.71 0.14 -0.75
C VAL A 437 26.82 -1.04 -1.05
N ILE A 438 27.41 -2.24 -1.14
CA ILE A 438 26.67 -3.48 -1.38
C ILE A 438 26.92 -4.44 -0.23
N THR A 439 25.84 -4.98 0.34
CA THR A 439 25.91 -6.04 1.35
C THR A 439 25.11 -7.26 0.92
N VAL A 440 25.63 -8.44 1.26
CA VAL A 440 24.93 -9.72 1.09
C VAL A 440 24.61 -10.23 2.48
N ASN A 441 23.32 -10.51 2.73
CA ASN A 441 22.80 -10.77 4.06
C ASN A 441 21.97 -12.05 4.09
N ARG A 442 21.94 -12.73 5.24
CA ARG A 442 20.94 -13.76 5.55
C ARG A 442 20.02 -13.23 6.64
N PHE A 443 18.73 -13.15 6.32
CA PHE A 443 17.66 -12.69 7.20
C PHE A 443 17.02 -13.87 7.92
N PHE A 444 16.77 -13.68 9.21
CA PHE A 444 15.98 -14.54 10.09
C PHE A 444 14.73 -13.75 10.49
N VAL A 445 13.61 -14.07 9.86
CA VAL A 445 12.34 -13.41 10.16
C VAL A 445 11.54 -14.29 11.09
N ASP A 446 11.24 -13.78 12.28
CA ASP A 446 10.23 -14.32 13.18
C ASP A 446 9.13 -13.27 13.33
N ARG A 447 7.88 -13.61 12.97
CA ARG A 447 6.78 -12.64 12.99
C ARG A 447 6.38 -12.21 14.41
N VAL A 448 6.85 -12.91 15.45
CA VAL A 448 6.61 -12.58 16.87
C VAL A 448 7.83 -11.89 17.49
N GLU A 449 9.02 -12.46 17.32
CA GLU A 449 10.25 -11.93 17.96
C GLU A 449 10.95 -10.80 17.16
N GLY A 450 10.53 -10.60 15.91
CA GLY A 450 11.10 -9.62 14.98
C GLY A 450 12.13 -10.21 14.01
N THR A 451 12.78 -9.32 13.24
CA THR A 451 13.78 -9.71 12.25
C THR A 451 15.20 -9.47 12.76
N GLU A 452 16.07 -10.45 12.55
CA GLU A 452 17.52 -10.34 12.70
C GLU A 452 18.21 -10.71 11.39
N TRP A 453 19.37 -10.13 11.07
CA TRP A 453 20.15 -10.60 9.93
C TRP A 453 21.64 -10.52 10.17
N GLU A 454 22.35 -11.46 9.57
CA GLU A 454 23.81 -11.47 9.48
C GLU A 454 24.26 -10.88 8.15
N GLU A 455 25.28 -10.02 8.20
CA GLU A 455 26.00 -9.56 7.03
C GLU A 455 27.10 -10.57 6.69
N ARG A 456 27.02 -11.17 5.50
CA ARG A 456 27.98 -12.16 5.00
C ARG A 456 29.09 -11.52 4.19
N GLU A 457 28.74 -10.52 3.39
CA GLU A 457 29.68 -9.75 2.58
C GLU A 457 29.36 -8.26 2.69
N PHE A 458 30.42 -7.44 2.73
CA PHE A 458 30.34 -5.99 2.70
C PHE A 458 31.33 -5.45 1.68
N SER A 459 30.86 -4.61 0.79
CA SER A 459 31.69 -3.99 -0.24
C SER A 459 31.39 -2.50 -0.36
N VAL A 460 32.43 -1.71 -0.57
CA VAL A 460 32.33 -0.28 -0.88
C VAL A 460 33.05 -0.05 -2.19
N ASN A 461 32.35 0.53 -3.17
CA ASN A 461 32.90 0.82 -4.49
C ASN A 461 33.58 -0.41 -5.09
N GLY A 462 32.90 -1.56 -5.11
CA GLY A 462 33.44 -2.80 -5.67
C GLY A 462 34.47 -3.54 -4.79
N ALA A 463 35.13 -2.85 -3.87
CA ALA A 463 36.13 -3.46 -2.99
C ALA A 463 35.47 -4.15 -1.78
N LYS A 464 35.74 -5.45 -1.61
CA LYS A 464 35.26 -6.24 -0.47
C LYS A 464 36.05 -5.93 0.82
N PHE A 465 35.34 -5.72 1.92
CA PHE A 465 35.92 -5.59 3.27
C PHE A 465 35.48 -6.75 4.16
N GLY A 466 36.45 -7.32 4.89
CA GLY A 466 36.19 -8.15 6.06
C GLY A 466 36.26 -7.30 7.34
N GLU A 467 36.29 -7.92 8.51
CA GLU A 467 36.48 -7.19 9.77
C GLU A 467 37.98 -6.89 10.04
N PRO A 468 38.35 -5.65 10.46
CA PRO A 468 37.49 -4.48 10.61
C PRO A 468 37.13 -3.84 9.26
N ARG A 469 35.91 -3.30 9.16
CA ARG A 469 35.40 -2.58 7.98
C ARG A 469 35.03 -1.13 8.32
N PRO A 470 34.84 -0.25 7.31
CA PRO A 470 34.30 1.08 7.54
C PRO A 470 32.98 1.03 8.32
N PRO A 471 32.76 1.93 9.31
CA PRO A 471 31.48 2.02 9.96
C PRO A 471 30.43 2.40 8.92
N PHE A 472 29.40 1.56 8.79
CA PHE A 472 28.29 1.86 7.89
C PHE A 472 27.28 2.72 8.66
N PRO A 473 27.12 4.00 8.32
CA PRO A 473 26.27 4.88 9.12
C PRO A 473 24.82 4.46 8.95
N LEU A 474 24.18 4.04 10.04
CA LEU A 474 22.74 3.86 10.10
C LEU A 474 22.12 5.26 10.29
N LEU A 475 22.05 6.03 9.19
CA LEU A 475 21.81 7.47 9.21
C LEU A 475 20.50 7.88 9.88
N GLN A 476 19.50 6.99 10.03
CA GLN A 476 18.45 7.10 11.05
C GLN A 476 17.51 5.89 11.14
N ALA A 477 16.67 5.96 12.17
CA ALA A 477 16.02 4.93 12.97
C ALA A 477 14.55 4.64 12.61
N GLU A 478 14.10 4.98 11.40
CA GLU A 478 12.72 4.67 11.01
C GLU A 478 12.71 3.37 10.19
N LYS A 479 11.60 2.63 10.17
CA LYS A 479 11.42 1.25 9.62
C LYS A 479 11.75 1.14 8.12
N VAL A 480 13.01 1.35 7.78
CA VAL A 480 13.49 1.66 6.45
C VAL A 480 14.52 0.62 6.01
N LEU A 481 15.11 -0.13 6.95
CA LEU A 481 16.15 -1.14 6.73
C LEU A 481 15.66 -2.58 7.00
N THR A 482 14.37 -2.76 7.25
CA THR A 482 13.74 -4.04 7.62
C THR A 482 13.09 -4.70 6.40
N PRO A 483 12.87 -6.02 6.42
CA PRO A 483 11.88 -6.66 5.55
C PRO A 483 10.49 -5.98 5.68
N PRO A 484 9.56 -6.22 4.73
CA PRO A 484 8.45 -5.36 4.33
C PRO A 484 7.88 -4.46 5.42
N LEU A 485 7.74 -3.18 5.07
CA LEU A 485 6.89 -2.28 5.81
C LEU A 485 5.47 -2.87 5.90
N GLN A 486 5.15 -3.46 7.05
CA GLN A 486 3.84 -4.03 7.33
C GLN A 486 2.87 -2.87 7.59
N ILE A 487 2.33 -2.31 6.51
CA ILE A 487 1.13 -1.50 6.57
C ILE A 487 -0.02 -2.48 6.74
N GLU A 488 -0.62 -2.51 7.93
CA GLU A 488 -1.79 -3.33 8.28
C GLU A 488 -3.05 -2.94 7.46
N LEU A 489 -2.97 -1.87 6.66
CA LEU A 489 -4.06 -1.28 5.89
C LEU A 489 -5.34 -1.22 6.74
N ASP A 490 -5.23 -0.56 7.89
CA ASP A 490 -6.27 -0.42 8.91
C ASP A 490 -7.00 0.93 8.83
N ALA A 491 -7.84 1.23 9.84
CA ALA A 491 -8.64 2.44 9.93
C ALA A 491 -7.83 3.75 10.09
N ARG A 492 -6.51 3.70 10.25
CA ARG A 492 -5.68 4.92 10.30
C ARG A 492 -5.52 5.58 8.94
N TYR A 493 -5.98 4.93 7.87
CA TYR A 493 -5.89 5.43 6.50
C TYR A 493 -7.27 5.50 5.84
N ARG A 494 -7.39 6.45 4.91
CA ARG A 494 -8.48 6.55 3.96
C ARG A 494 -8.08 5.87 2.67
N TYR A 495 -8.97 5.05 2.12
CA TYR A 495 -8.73 4.29 0.91
C TYR A 495 -9.56 4.80 -0.27
N ARG A 496 -9.02 4.66 -1.47
CA ARG A 496 -9.75 4.93 -2.71
C ARG A 496 -9.33 3.94 -3.79
N LEU A 497 -10.29 3.24 -4.37
CA LEU A 497 -10.06 2.44 -5.57
C LEU A 497 -9.81 3.37 -6.76
N GLN A 498 -8.64 3.26 -7.38
CA GLN A 498 -8.26 4.06 -8.55
C GLN A 498 -8.61 3.34 -9.86
N GLY A 499 -8.68 2.02 -9.84
CA GLY A 499 -8.99 1.20 -11.01
C GLY A 499 -8.30 -0.16 -10.95
N SER A 500 -7.91 -0.68 -12.11
CA SER A 500 -7.11 -1.90 -12.22
C SER A 500 -5.93 -1.74 -13.17
N GLU A 501 -4.86 -2.46 -12.88
CA GLU A 501 -3.62 -2.43 -13.66
C GLU A 501 -3.00 -3.83 -13.69
N ALA A 502 -2.35 -4.19 -14.80
CA ALA A 502 -1.60 -5.43 -14.90
C ALA A 502 -0.17 -5.25 -14.34
N ILE A 503 0.15 -5.94 -13.24
CA ILE A 503 1.47 -5.91 -12.61
C ILE A 503 2.08 -7.31 -12.70
N ALA A 504 3.27 -7.41 -13.30
CA ALA A 504 4.00 -8.69 -13.46
C ALA A 504 3.14 -9.82 -14.08
N GLY A 505 2.27 -9.48 -15.03
CA GLY A 505 1.36 -10.43 -15.69
C GLY A 505 0.09 -10.78 -14.92
N ARG A 506 -0.16 -10.15 -13.77
CA ARG A 506 -1.36 -10.34 -12.95
C ARG A 506 -2.27 -9.13 -13.01
N ASP A 507 -3.57 -9.36 -13.14
CA ASP A 507 -4.57 -8.29 -13.06
C ASP A 507 -4.78 -7.92 -11.59
N THR A 508 -4.62 -6.63 -11.27
CA THR A 508 -4.63 -6.14 -9.89
C THR A 508 -5.59 -4.97 -9.72
N TRP A 509 -6.21 -4.87 -8.54
CA TRP A 509 -6.88 -3.66 -8.08
C TRP A 509 -5.85 -2.65 -7.59
N VAL A 510 -5.99 -1.38 -8.01
CA VAL A 510 -5.12 -0.27 -7.61
C VAL A 510 -5.81 0.51 -6.50
N VAL A 511 -5.34 0.36 -5.27
CA VAL A 511 -5.93 1.02 -4.09
C VAL A 511 -4.95 2.06 -3.55
N VAL A 512 -5.37 3.33 -3.56
CA VAL A 512 -4.62 4.43 -2.95
C VAL A 512 -4.98 4.54 -1.48
N PHE A 513 -3.99 4.75 -0.62
CA PHE A 513 -4.18 4.98 0.82
C PHE A 513 -3.49 6.27 1.27
N GLU A 514 -4.15 7.04 2.11
CA GLU A 514 -3.62 8.25 2.74
C GLU A 514 -3.91 8.25 4.24
N PRO A 515 -3.00 8.72 5.11
CA PRO A 515 -3.23 8.71 6.54
C PRO A 515 -4.31 9.72 6.92
N GLU A 516 -5.23 9.34 7.81
CA GLU A 516 -6.26 10.27 8.33
C GLU A 516 -5.62 11.43 9.10
N ARG A 517 -4.55 11.13 9.85
CA ARG A 517 -3.77 12.07 10.63
C ARG A 517 -2.43 12.37 9.95
N LYS A 518 -2.21 13.64 9.60
CA LYS A 518 -1.00 14.10 8.89
C LYS A 518 0.17 14.44 9.82
N ASP A 519 -0.07 14.48 11.13
CA ASP A 519 0.91 14.84 12.16
C ASP A 519 1.70 13.65 12.71
N GLN A 520 1.23 12.42 12.42
CA GLN A 520 1.91 11.19 12.78
C GLN A 520 2.85 10.72 11.65
N SER A 521 3.89 9.98 12.01
CA SER A 521 4.76 9.32 11.04
C SER A 521 4.08 8.06 10.50
N LEU A 522 3.08 8.28 9.64
CA LEU A 522 2.34 7.27 8.91
C LEU A 522 2.78 7.27 7.44
N TYR A 523 2.10 6.48 6.61
CA TYR A 523 2.45 6.31 5.20
C TYR A 523 1.31 6.74 4.28
N ARG A 524 1.64 7.24 3.10
CA ARG A 524 0.67 7.39 2.00
C ARG A 524 1.20 6.67 0.78
N GLY A 525 0.33 6.17 -0.07
CA GLY A 525 0.77 5.52 -1.29
C GLY A 525 -0.29 4.67 -1.94
N THR A 526 0.15 3.58 -2.57
CA THR A 526 -0.70 2.75 -3.41
C THR A 526 -0.35 1.28 -3.19
N VAL A 527 -1.36 0.43 -3.11
CA VAL A 527 -1.21 -1.02 -3.04
C VAL A 527 -1.92 -1.65 -4.23
N TRP A 528 -1.25 -2.61 -4.86
CA TRP A 528 -1.77 -3.39 -5.97
C TRP A 528 -2.11 -4.79 -5.45
N ILE A 529 -3.40 -5.13 -5.47
CA ILE A 529 -3.95 -6.35 -4.90
C ILE A 529 -4.43 -7.24 -6.04
N ASP A 530 -3.93 -8.48 -6.11
CA ASP A 530 -4.32 -9.43 -7.15
C ASP A 530 -5.83 -9.68 -7.16
N LYS A 531 -6.46 -9.62 -8.34
CA LYS A 531 -7.92 -9.78 -8.45
C LYS A 531 -8.42 -11.19 -8.14
N THR A 532 -7.55 -12.20 -8.25
CA THR A 532 -7.92 -13.61 -8.06
C THR A 532 -7.57 -14.09 -6.66
N THR A 533 -6.35 -13.81 -6.20
CA THR A 533 -5.84 -14.32 -4.92
C THR A 533 -5.96 -13.32 -3.77
N TYR A 534 -6.27 -12.05 -4.05
CA TYR A 534 -6.24 -10.94 -3.09
C TYR A 534 -4.89 -10.75 -2.38
N ALA A 535 -3.82 -11.35 -2.93
CA ALA A 535 -2.48 -11.16 -2.43
C ALA A 535 -1.95 -9.77 -2.82
N ARG A 536 -1.12 -9.20 -1.96
CA ARG A 536 -0.40 -7.96 -2.27
C ARG A 536 0.70 -8.27 -3.28
N VAL A 537 0.61 -7.71 -4.48
CA VAL A 537 1.59 -7.90 -5.56
C VAL A 537 2.66 -6.81 -5.51
N ARG A 538 2.22 -5.57 -5.26
CA ARG A 538 3.10 -4.39 -5.14
C ARG A 538 2.56 -3.43 -4.08
N GLN A 539 3.46 -2.72 -3.42
CA GLN A 539 3.15 -1.61 -2.54
C GLN A 539 4.11 -0.46 -2.80
N GLN A 540 3.58 0.75 -2.95
CA GLN A 540 4.33 1.99 -2.86
C GLN A 540 3.91 2.71 -1.59
N ALA A 541 4.87 3.20 -0.81
CA ALA A 541 4.64 3.96 0.40
C ALA A 541 5.66 5.10 0.53
N ALA A 542 5.17 6.32 0.68
CA ALA A 542 5.93 7.49 1.07
C ALA A 542 5.60 7.85 2.52
N GLN A 543 6.62 7.98 3.36
CA GLN A 543 6.45 8.27 4.78
C GLN A 543 6.12 9.75 5.02
N THR A 544 5.23 10.02 5.97
CA THR A 544 4.85 11.37 6.42
C THR A 544 5.58 11.74 7.71
N ALA A 545 5.66 13.04 8.01
CA ALA A 545 6.22 13.59 9.25
C ALA A 545 7.63 13.06 9.63
N LEU A 546 8.50 12.82 8.66
CA LEU A 546 9.88 12.30 8.80
C LEU A 546 10.75 13.08 9.78
N SER A 547 11.62 12.45 10.57
CA SER A 547 12.59 13.17 11.40
C SER A 547 13.82 13.66 10.61
N ALA A 548 14.40 14.80 11.03
CA ALA A 548 15.59 15.36 10.38
C ALA A 548 16.83 14.47 10.61
N PRO A 549 17.73 14.27 9.63
CA PRO A 549 17.86 14.99 8.35
C PRO A 549 17.05 14.45 7.18
N VAL A 550 16.22 13.43 7.36
CA VAL A 550 15.45 12.86 6.25
C VAL A 550 14.35 13.83 5.83
N ILE A 551 14.40 14.27 4.58
CA ILE A 551 13.38 15.17 4.02
C ILE A 551 12.29 14.37 3.30
N SER A 552 12.69 13.28 2.65
CA SER A 552 11.78 12.42 1.90
C SER A 552 12.26 10.97 1.96
N ASN A 553 11.29 10.06 2.00
CA ASN A 553 11.48 8.62 1.93
C ASN A 553 10.32 8.03 1.12
N ASP A 554 10.61 7.48 -0.06
CA ASP A 554 9.66 6.78 -0.93
C ASP A 554 10.14 5.35 -1.15
N GLU A 555 9.25 4.40 -0.96
CA GLU A 555 9.55 2.97 -1.01
C GLU A 555 8.56 2.26 -1.92
N VAL A 556 9.08 1.41 -2.80
CA VAL A 556 8.32 0.50 -3.64
C VAL A 556 8.76 -0.92 -3.33
N GLN A 557 7.82 -1.80 -3.09
CA GLN A 557 8.05 -3.19 -2.77
C GLN A 557 7.22 -4.11 -3.66
N ASP A 558 7.88 -5.10 -4.24
CA ASP A 558 7.27 -6.15 -5.04
C ASP A 558 7.27 -7.46 -4.25
N PHE A 559 6.18 -8.21 -4.36
CA PHE A 559 5.99 -9.49 -3.70
C PHE A 559 5.86 -10.59 -4.77
N ALA A 560 6.33 -11.80 -4.44
CA ALA A 560 6.21 -12.97 -5.29
C ALA A 560 5.73 -14.18 -4.47
N PRO A 561 5.00 -15.12 -5.09
CA PRO A 561 4.61 -16.35 -4.42
C PRO A 561 5.86 -17.22 -4.17
N VAL A 562 5.98 -17.70 -2.94
CA VAL A 562 6.98 -18.66 -2.48
C VAL A 562 6.24 -19.88 -1.97
N ARG A 563 6.63 -21.06 -2.44
CA ARG A 563 5.99 -22.32 -2.05
C ARG A 563 6.55 -22.81 -0.72
N ALA A 564 5.69 -23.03 0.25
CA ALA A 564 6.02 -23.64 1.53
C ALA A 564 6.20 -25.16 1.37
N SER A 565 6.82 -25.80 2.37
CA SER A 565 7.08 -27.24 2.40
C SER A 565 5.82 -28.09 2.40
N ASP A 566 4.71 -27.56 2.89
CA ASP A 566 3.36 -28.16 2.87
C ASP A 566 2.61 -27.95 1.55
N GLY A 567 3.24 -27.31 0.56
CA GLY A 567 2.68 -27.04 -0.76
C GLY A 567 1.86 -25.75 -0.89
N ARG A 568 1.59 -25.03 0.21
CA ARG A 568 0.88 -23.74 0.17
C ARG A 568 1.76 -22.64 -0.43
N GLU A 569 1.15 -21.71 -1.15
CA GLU A 569 1.85 -20.51 -1.63
C GLU A 569 1.69 -19.36 -0.63
N VAL A 570 2.81 -18.74 -0.27
CA VAL A 570 2.89 -17.55 0.59
C VAL A 570 3.53 -16.41 -0.19
N TRP A 571 2.95 -15.22 -0.15
CA TRP A 571 3.49 -14.06 -0.84
C TRP A 571 4.54 -13.37 0.03
N LEU A 572 5.78 -13.44 -0.40
CA LEU A 572 6.92 -12.88 0.30
C LEU A 572 7.59 -11.77 -0.54
N PRO A 573 8.23 -10.79 0.11
CA PRO A 573 8.92 -9.69 -0.57
C PRO A 573 10.02 -10.20 -1.49
N ALA A 574 9.95 -9.90 -2.78
CA ALA A 574 10.92 -10.31 -3.78
C ALA A 574 11.94 -9.20 -4.09
N ARG A 575 11.46 -7.96 -4.20
CA ARG A 575 12.28 -6.79 -4.51
C ARG A 575 11.80 -5.59 -3.72
N MET A 576 12.73 -4.71 -3.37
CA MET A 576 12.42 -3.43 -2.76
C MET A 576 13.31 -2.37 -3.38
N TYR A 577 12.70 -1.25 -3.74
CA TYR A 577 13.38 -0.06 -4.21
C TYR A 577 13.00 1.09 -3.29
N ASN A 578 14.00 1.73 -2.70
CA ASN A 578 13.80 2.83 -1.77
C ASN A 578 14.61 4.04 -2.25
N GLN A 579 13.99 5.21 -2.17
CA GLN A 579 14.59 6.49 -2.49
C GLN A 579 14.47 7.42 -1.28
N GLN A 580 15.61 7.88 -0.79
CA GLN A 580 15.66 8.77 0.35
C GLN A 580 16.41 10.05 -0.03
N LEU A 581 15.81 11.20 0.29
CA LEU A 581 16.50 12.49 0.25
C LEU A 581 16.87 12.89 1.67
N ILE A 582 18.17 13.04 1.89
CA ILE A 582 18.74 13.42 3.19
C ILE A 582 19.39 14.79 3.04
N LEU A 583 19.07 15.75 3.91
CA LEU A 583 19.78 17.02 3.92
C LEU A 583 21.09 16.86 4.68
N ILE A 584 22.23 16.91 3.98
CA ILE A 584 23.56 16.87 4.61
C ILE A 584 24.40 17.99 4.01
N ALA A 585 25.03 18.79 4.86
CA ALA A 585 25.95 19.87 4.45
C ALA A 585 25.35 20.85 3.43
N GLY A 586 24.11 21.30 3.66
CA GLY A 586 23.39 22.27 2.83
C GLY A 586 22.81 21.70 1.54
N ARG A 587 22.96 20.40 1.29
CA ARG A 587 22.62 19.76 0.01
C ARG A 587 21.72 18.56 0.20
N ASN A 588 20.80 18.35 -0.75
CA ASN A 588 20.04 17.11 -0.82
C ASN A 588 20.99 15.99 -1.27
N LEU A 589 21.22 15.00 -0.42
CA LEU A 589 21.87 13.74 -0.76
C LEU A 589 20.79 12.75 -1.19
N LEU A 590 20.85 12.29 -2.44
CA LEU A 590 20.00 11.18 -2.90
C LEU A 590 20.67 9.86 -2.52
N VAL A 591 19.95 9.06 -1.74
CA VAL A 591 20.29 7.68 -1.44
C VAL A 591 19.27 6.79 -2.14
N GLU A 592 19.73 6.06 -3.14
CA GLU A 592 18.91 5.05 -3.80
C GLU A 592 19.31 3.67 -3.29
N ARG A 593 18.32 2.85 -2.96
CA ARG A 593 18.55 1.51 -2.46
C ARG A 593 17.74 0.50 -3.22
N ARG A 594 18.38 -0.62 -3.54
CA ARG A 594 17.78 -1.78 -4.21
C ARG A 594 18.05 -3.00 -3.36
N ILE A 595 17.00 -3.70 -3.00
CA ILE A 595 17.08 -4.97 -2.30
C ILE A 595 16.46 -6.04 -3.19
N THR A 596 17.17 -7.14 -3.36
CA THR A 596 16.64 -8.36 -4.00
C THR A 596 16.74 -9.48 -3.01
N PHE A 597 15.63 -10.19 -2.81
CA PHE A 597 15.53 -11.33 -1.91
C PHE A 597 15.52 -12.63 -2.70
N SER A 598 16.12 -13.68 -2.14
CA SER A 598 16.22 -15.01 -2.76
C SER A 598 16.32 -16.10 -1.68
N ASP A 599 16.29 -17.37 -2.11
CA ASP A 599 16.58 -18.53 -1.26
C ASP A 599 15.72 -18.59 0.02
N TYR A 600 14.40 -18.53 -0.16
CA TYR A 600 13.46 -18.59 0.96
C TYR A 600 13.35 -20.00 1.51
N ALA A 601 13.49 -20.13 2.82
CA ALA A 601 13.13 -21.34 3.56
C ALA A 601 12.00 -20.97 4.55
N ILE A 602 10.79 -21.46 4.29
CA ILE A 602 9.61 -21.23 5.14
C ILE A 602 9.57 -22.28 6.24
N ALA A 603 9.48 -21.82 7.49
CA ALA A 603 9.46 -22.64 8.71
C ALA A 603 10.50 -23.78 8.72
N PRO A 604 11.80 -23.50 8.48
CA PRO A 604 12.80 -24.55 8.44
C PRO A 604 12.98 -25.17 9.83
N GLY A 605 13.07 -26.51 9.91
CA GLY A 605 13.16 -27.24 11.18
C GLY A 605 14.38 -26.87 12.04
N ASP A 606 15.43 -26.35 11.42
CA ASP A 606 16.68 -25.91 12.04
C ASP A 606 16.79 -24.39 12.23
N PHE A 607 15.68 -23.63 12.07
CA PHE A 607 15.66 -22.16 12.18
C PHE A 607 16.40 -21.63 13.41
N ALA A 608 16.10 -22.20 14.59
CA ALA A 608 16.69 -21.77 15.85
C ALA A 608 18.21 -22.04 15.91
N ALA A 609 18.66 -23.18 15.38
CA ALA A 609 20.08 -23.53 15.32
C ALA A 609 20.84 -22.58 14.39
N GLN A 610 20.33 -22.34 13.17
CA GLN A 610 20.94 -21.40 12.23
C GLN A 610 21.02 -19.97 12.80
N ARG A 611 19.95 -19.51 13.47
CA ARG A 611 19.93 -18.18 14.11
C ARG A 611 20.94 -18.08 15.25
N GLN A 612 21.05 -19.12 16.07
CA GLN A 612 21.98 -19.14 17.19
C GLN A 612 23.45 -19.23 16.72
N GLU A 613 23.73 -19.99 15.66
CA GLU A 613 25.04 -20.02 15.01
C GLU A 613 25.45 -18.64 14.52
N ALA A 614 24.54 -17.93 13.83
CA ALA A 614 24.78 -16.55 13.38
C ALA A 614 25.09 -15.61 14.55
N ARG A 615 24.32 -15.70 15.65
CA ARG A 615 24.55 -14.91 16.87
C ARG A 615 25.90 -15.20 17.52
N GLY A 616 26.34 -16.46 17.55
CA GLY A 616 27.63 -16.86 18.13
C GLY A 616 28.84 -16.44 17.29
N GLY A 617 28.66 -16.32 15.96
CA GLY A 617 29.70 -15.96 15.01
C GLY A 617 30.26 -14.54 15.17
N ALA A 618 31.39 -14.28 14.52
CA ALA A 618 32.07 -12.97 14.56
C ALA A 618 31.42 -11.91 13.65
N ARG A 619 30.58 -12.32 12.69
CA ARG A 619 30.03 -11.41 11.66
C ARG A 619 29.20 -10.28 12.27
N THR A 620 29.16 -9.15 11.57
CA THR A 620 28.24 -8.06 11.90
C THR A 620 26.79 -8.53 11.75
N MET A 621 25.97 -8.27 12.75
CA MET A 621 24.53 -8.54 12.72
C MET A 621 23.74 -7.28 13.03
N TYR A 622 22.49 -7.31 12.61
CA TYR A 622 21.52 -6.26 12.80
C TYR A 622 20.22 -6.84 13.35
N ARG A 623 19.47 -6.00 14.07
CA ARG A 623 18.16 -6.33 14.61
C ARG A 623 17.18 -5.21 14.31
N ASP A 624 15.98 -5.60 13.92
CA ASP A 624 14.82 -4.72 13.82
C ASP A 624 14.28 -4.38 15.23
N THR A 625 13.94 -3.11 15.45
CA THR A 625 13.38 -2.59 16.70
C THR A 625 12.30 -1.56 16.38
N ASP A 626 11.48 -1.19 17.37
CA ASP A 626 10.47 -0.12 17.19
C ASP A 626 11.09 1.24 16.83
N ALA A 627 12.34 1.46 17.25
CA ALA A 627 13.17 2.61 16.87
C ALA A 627 14.08 2.28 15.67
N GLY A 628 13.61 1.41 14.76
CA GLY A 628 14.29 1.03 13.53
C GLY A 628 15.47 0.10 13.70
N VAL A 629 16.32 0.05 12.68
CA VAL A 629 17.39 -0.94 12.61
C VAL A 629 18.59 -0.56 13.46
N ARG A 630 19.05 -1.52 14.25
CA ARG A 630 20.17 -1.36 15.19
C ARG A 630 21.23 -2.41 14.95
N TYR A 631 22.47 -2.06 15.29
CA TYR A 631 23.55 -3.04 15.38
C TYR A 631 23.23 -4.03 16.50
N PHE A 632 23.39 -5.32 16.23
CA PHE A 632 23.21 -6.39 17.21
C PHE A 632 24.59 -6.92 17.61
N VAL A 633 25.18 -6.27 18.60
CA VAL A 633 26.61 -6.39 18.95
C VAL A 633 26.82 -7.51 19.95
N LYS A 634 27.96 -8.21 19.85
CA LYS A 634 28.33 -9.27 20.79
C LYS A 634 28.84 -8.68 22.11
N GLU A 635 28.21 -9.06 23.21
CA GLU A 635 28.64 -8.78 24.58
C GLU A 635 28.74 -10.12 25.34
N GLY A 636 29.97 -10.61 25.52
CA GLY A 636 30.21 -11.97 26.02
C GLY A 636 29.63 -13.04 25.09
N ASP A 637 28.79 -13.93 25.64
CA ASP A 637 28.13 -15.03 24.90
C ASP A 637 26.77 -14.64 24.32
N ARG A 638 26.34 -13.39 24.49
CA ARG A 638 25.04 -12.89 24.01
C ARG A 638 25.23 -11.75 23.03
N ARG A 639 24.20 -11.51 22.22
CA ARG A 639 24.09 -10.30 21.43
C ARG A 639 23.08 -9.36 22.05
N VAL A 640 23.42 -8.07 22.08
CA VAL A 640 22.56 -7.00 22.58
C VAL A 640 22.34 -5.96 21.50
N VAL A 641 21.18 -5.32 21.55
CA VAL A 641 20.86 -4.21 20.67
C VAL A 641 21.69 -3.01 21.09
N SER A 642 22.46 -2.45 20.17
CA SER A 642 23.22 -1.22 20.43
C SER A 642 22.35 0.01 20.20
N ASP A 643 22.16 0.80 21.25
CA ASP A 643 21.45 2.09 21.20
C ASP A 643 22.33 3.23 20.67
N VAL A 644 23.57 2.94 20.26
CA VAL A 644 24.52 3.93 19.77
C VAL A 644 24.10 4.38 18.36
N ALA A 645 23.28 5.44 18.29
CA ALA A 645 22.96 6.10 17.04
C ALA A 645 24.21 6.80 16.45
N THR A 646 24.39 6.73 15.13
CA THR A 646 25.46 7.47 14.44
C THR A 646 25.14 8.96 14.46
N THR A 647 25.68 9.69 15.43
CA THR A 647 25.46 11.14 15.60
C THR A 647 26.58 12.00 15.02
N ARG A 648 27.72 11.39 14.73
CA ARG A 648 28.89 12.05 14.15
C ARG A 648 29.66 11.10 13.24
N ALA A 649 30.34 11.66 12.25
CA ALA A 649 31.27 10.94 11.39
C ALA A 649 32.53 11.78 11.19
N LYS A 650 33.69 11.11 11.13
CA LYS A 650 34.99 11.72 10.85
C LYS A 650 35.67 10.94 9.74
N ALA A 651 36.31 11.64 8.83
CA ALA A 651 37.14 11.02 7.81
C ALA A 651 38.40 11.87 7.57
N LEU A 652 39.49 11.19 7.29
CA LEU A 652 40.75 11.77 6.86
C LEU A 652 40.89 11.57 5.35
N ALA A 653 41.28 12.62 4.65
CA ALA A 653 41.70 12.57 3.25
C ALA A 653 43.13 13.11 3.16
N LEU A 654 44.04 12.33 2.60
CA LEU A 654 45.43 12.73 2.31
C LEU A 654 45.74 12.40 0.86
N GLY A 655 46.43 13.26 0.13
CA GLY A 655 46.67 13.05 -1.28
C GLY A 655 47.41 14.20 -1.94
N VAL A 656 47.53 14.12 -3.26
CA VAL A 656 48.12 15.16 -4.10
C VAL A 656 47.35 15.26 -5.40
N THR A 657 47.20 16.48 -5.89
CA THR A 657 46.70 16.75 -7.24
C THR A 657 47.78 17.45 -8.05
N ILE A 658 48.06 16.93 -9.23
CA ILE A 658 48.91 17.54 -10.24
C ILE A 658 47.96 18.09 -11.30
N ASP A 659 47.91 19.41 -11.40
CA ASP A 659 47.07 20.13 -12.34
C ASP A 659 47.94 21.21 -13.01
N PRO A 660 48.05 21.23 -14.34
CA PRO A 660 48.86 22.22 -15.08
C PRO A 660 48.46 23.68 -14.85
N GLY A 661 47.27 23.92 -14.30
CA GLY A 661 46.79 25.23 -13.89
C GLY A 661 47.59 25.80 -12.71
N PHE A 662 48.25 24.96 -11.92
CA PHE A 662 49.13 25.36 -10.83
C PHE A 662 50.60 25.07 -11.16
N GLY A 663 51.49 25.97 -10.73
CA GLY A 663 52.94 25.79 -10.89
C GLY A 663 53.56 24.73 -9.96
N TYR A 664 52.76 24.10 -9.09
CA TYR A 664 53.21 23.13 -8.11
C TYR A 664 52.11 22.08 -7.84
N PRO A 665 52.47 20.83 -7.46
CA PRO A 665 51.48 19.85 -7.01
C PRO A 665 50.73 20.36 -5.77
N LEU A 666 49.40 20.28 -5.80
CA LEU A 666 48.56 20.67 -4.68
C LEU A 666 48.46 19.53 -3.66
N PRO A 667 49.05 19.65 -2.46
CA PRO A 667 48.82 18.68 -1.41
C PRO A 667 47.37 18.79 -0.93
N ILE A 668 46.69 17.65 -0.86
CA ILE A 668 45.37 17.51 -0.25
C ILE A 668 45.59 16.85 1.09
N GLY A 669 45.29 17.54 2.18
CA GLY A 669 45.41 16.95 3.50
C GLY A 669 44.41 17.55 4.45
N GLY A 670 43.36 16.82 4.80
CA GLY A 670 42.29 17.37 5.61
C GLY A 670 41.42 16.37 6.34
N ILE A 671 40.73 16.89 7.35
CA ILE A 671 39.75 16.19 8.16
C ILE A 671 38.37 16.69 7.75
N ASN A 672 37.51 15.75 7.39
CA ASN A 672 36.08 15.98 7.25
C ASN A 672 35.38 15.58 8.55
N TYR A 673 34.62 16.48 9.14
CA TYR A 673 33.86 16.28 10.36
C TYR A 673 32.39 16.59 10.12
N LEU A 674 31.53 15.61 10.38
CA LEU A 674 30.08 15.73 10.30
C LEU A 674 29.48 15.44 11.67
N ASN A 675 28.58 16.30 12.15
CA ASN A 675 27.84 16.10 13.38
C ASN A 675 26.37 16.47 13.17
N PHE A 676 25.49 15.49 13.38
CA PHE A 676 24.04 15.63 13.18
C PHE A 676 23.31 16.23 14.39
N ARG A 677 23.99 16.38 15.54
CA ARG A 677 23.46 16.94 16.79
C ARG A 677 24.37 18.02 17.36
N PHE A 678 24.67 19.02 16.53
CA PHE A 678 25.58 20.11 16.92
C PHE A 678 25.05 20.87 18.14
N ARG A 679 25.90 21.03 19.16
CA ARG A 679 25.55 21.62 20.47
C ARG A 679 24.39 20.90 21.18
N GLY A 680 24.20 19.61 20.96
CA GLY A 680 23.20 18.77 21.62
C GLY A 680 21.77 18.87 21.05
N ARG A 681 21.53 19.79 20.11
CA ARG A 681 20.22 19.97 19.46
C ARG A 681 19.97 18.88 18.43
N GLN A 682 18.75 18.33 18.40
CA GLN A 682 18.39 17.23 17.49
C GLN A 682 18.20 17.67 16.02
N ASP A 683 18.05 18.97 15.78
CA ASP A 683 17.67 19.58 14.50
C ASP A 683 18.78 20.47 13.90
N THR A 684 19.98 20.47 14.47
CA THR A 684 21.10 21.32 14.04
C THR A 684 22.32 20.48 13.70
N GLN A 685 22.88 20.70 12.52
CA GLN A 685 23.98 19.91 11.99
C GLN A 685 25.15 20.81 11.58
N VAL A 686 26.37 20.28 11.68
CA VAL A 686 27.56 20.94 11.17
C VAL A 686 28.38 19.94 10.34
N ALA A 687 28.83 20.39 9.18
CA ALA A 687 29.78 19.71 8.33
C ALA A 687 30.98 20.63 8.10
N VAL A 688 32.19 20.19 8.41
CA VAL A 688 33.42 20.97 8.22
C VAL A 688 34.47 20.10 7.54
N LEU A 689 34.95 20.58 6.40
CA LEU A 689 36.18 20.13 5.77
C LEU A 689 37.28 21.13 6.11
N PHE A 690 38.32 20.67 6.81
CA PHE A 690 39.50 21.47 7.07
C PHE A 690 40.73 20.77 6.46
N ALA A 691 41.36 21.41 5.49
CA ALA A 691 42.51 20.89 4.75
C ALA A 691 43.79 21.72 4.96
N GLY A 692 44.03 22.16 6.20
CA GLY A 692 45.21 22.95 6.61
C GLY A 692 45.15 24.41 6.14
N VAL A 693 45.19 24.60 4.82
CA VAL A 693 45.13 25.91 4.15
C VAL A 693 43.75 26.22 3.56
N LEU A 694 42.80 25.30 3.65
CA LEU A 694 41.44 25.47 3.16
C LEU A 694 40.46 25.06 4.26
N ALA A 695 39.42 25.84 4.45
CA ALA A 695 38.30 25.55 5.35
C ALA A 695 37.00 25.75 4.59
N ALA A 696 36.20 24.71 4.48
CA ALA A 696 34.86 24.76 3.90
C ALA A 696 33.89 24.09 4.86
N GLY A 697 32.68 24.60 4.96
CA GLY A 697 31.71 23.97 5.83
C GLY A 697 30.33 24.57 5.73
N ASN A 698 29.44 23.93 6.48
CA ASN A 698 28.03 24.23 6.49
C ASN A 698 27.49 24.02 7.91
N ILE A 699 26.67 24.96 8.38
CA ILE A 699 25.82 24.82 9.56
C ILE A 699 24.39 24.86 9.08
N GLN A 700 23.59 23.83 9.40
CA GLN A 700 22.22 23.74 8.89
C GLN A 700 21.21 23.31 9.94
N ARG A 701 19.97 23.71 9.70
CA ARG A 701 18.78 23.19 10.37
C ARG A 701 17.80 22.66 9.33
N PRO A 702 17.64 21.33 9.20
CA PRO A 702 16.77 20.73 8.19
C PRO A 702 15.28 21.02 8.36
N LYS A 703 14.85 21.48 9.54
CA LYS A 703 13.46 21.83 9.86
C LYS A 703 13.39 23.13 10.65
N ALA A 704 13.86 24.22 10.05
CA ALA A 704 13.90 25.53 10.69
C ALA A 704 12.51 26.13 10.92
N LEU A 705 11.59 26.03 9.94
CA LEU A 705 10.23 26.59 10.01
C LEU A 705 9.19 25.62 9.44
N TRP A 706 8.06 25.47 10.12
CA TRP A 706 6.88 24.68 9.69
C TRP A 706 7.16 23.25 9.17
N GLY A 707 8.29 22.64 9.53
CA GLY A 707 8.66 21.27 9.17
C GLY A 707 9.01 21.01 7.70
N LYS A 708 8.88 21.99 6.80
CA LYS A 708 9.19 21.90 5.35
C LYS A 708 10.24 22.90 4.87
N VAL A 709 10.63 23.83 5.74
CA VAL A 709 11.64 24.84 5.44
C VAL A 709 12.91 24.52 6.22
N ASP A 710 14.02 24.42 5.52
CA ASP A 710 15.34 24.33 6.11
C ASP A 710 16.10 25.65 5.94
N ALA A 711 17.09 25.83 6.80
CA ALA A 711 18.00 26.97 6.75
C ALA A 711 19.42 26.48 6.86
N SER A 712 20.33 27.06 6.08
CA SER A 712 21.75 26.76 6.17
C SER A 712 22.65 27.97 5.98
N LEU A 713 23.83 27.88 6.57
CA LEU A 713 24.92 28.84 6.45
C LEU A 713 26.15 28.10 5.91
N ASP A 714 26.54 28.41 4.69
CA ASP A 714 27.75 27.91 4.06
C ASP A 714 28.91 28.86 4.30
N PHE A 715 30.13 28.33 4.40
CA PHE A 715 31.35 29.13 4.43
C PHE A 715 32.49 28.44 3.69
N PHE A 716 33.33 29.25 3.06
CA PHE A 716 34.53 28.82 2.35
C PHE A 716 35.64 29.86 2.56
N ALA A 717 36.83 29.36 2.90
CA ALA A 717 38.04 30.14 2.99
C ALA A 717 39.24 29.30 2.52
N ILE A 718 40.16 29.94 1.81
CA ILE A 718 41.46 29.38 1.43
C ILE A 718 42.54 30.37 1.88
N ALA A 719 43.72 29.91 2.26
CA ALA A 719 44.84 30.76 2.68
C ALA A 719 45.76 31.17 1.51
N PRO A 720 46.24 30.25 0.64
CA PRO A 720 47.01 30.64 -0.52
C PRO A 720 46.10 31.26 -1.60
N PRO A 721 46.56 32.34 -2.27
CA PRO A 721 45.86 32.87 -3.43
C PRO A 721 46.01 31.93 -4.63
N SER A 722 45.04 31.98 -5.54
CA SER A 722 45.08 31.30 -6.84
C SER A 722 45.58 32.24 -7.93
N THR A 723 46.34 31.72 -8.89
CA THR A 723 46.83 32.50 -10.05
C THR A 723 45.77 32.54 -11.15
N ASP A 724 45.29 33.74 -11.49
CA ASP A 724 44.45 34.01 -12.65
C ASP A 724 45.31 34.16 -13.91
N ARG A 725 45.25 33.17 -14.81
CA ARG A 725 45.99 33.11 -16.08
C ARG A 725 45.11 33.48 -17.26
N LEU A 726 45.50 34.48 -18.06
CA LEU A 726 44.71 34.97 -19.19
C LEU A 726 45.28 34.46 -20.52
N PHE A 727 44.44 33.91 -21.38
CA PHE A 727 44.82 33.45 -22.73
C PHE A 727 44.14 34.31 -23.80
N GLY A 728 44.96 34.94 -24.64
CA GLY A 728 44.55 35.69 -25.82
C GLY A 728 44.75 34.91 -27.12
N PRO A 729 44.51 35.52 -28.30
CA PRO A 729 44.76 34.89 -29.60
C PRO A 729 46.23 34.47 -29.83
N ALA A 730 47.18 35.17 -29.19
CA ALA A 730 48.62 34.91 -29.31
C ALA A 730 49.18 33.97 -28.21
N GLY A 731 48.32 33.34 -27.41
CA GLY A 731 48.71 32.51 -26.27
C GLY A 731 48.53 33.21 -24.92
N GLU A 732 49.29 32.77 -23.91
CA GLU A 732 49.20 33.30 -22.54
C GLU A 732 49.70 34.74 -22.43
N ARG A 733 49.01 35.55 -21.62
CA ARG A 733 49.34 36.92 -21.25
C ARG A 733 49.84 36.97 -19.80
N GLU A 734 51.08 36.53 -19.59
CA GLU A 734 51.70 36.50 -18.26
C GLU A 734 51.86 37.89 -17.64
N ASP A 735 52.04 38.91 -18.48
CA ASP A 735 52.10 40.34 -18.16
C ASP A 735 50.82 40.86 -17.48
N GLN A 736 49.70 40.14 -17.64
CA GLN A 736 48.41 40.47 -17.03
C GLN A 736 47.97 39.43 -15.99
N SER A 737 48.85 38.54 -15.56
CA SER A 737 48.56 37.53 -14.53
C SER A 737 48.24 38.22 -13.20
N LEU A 738 47.29 37.70 -12.42
CA LEU A 738 46.94 38.21 -11.09
C LEU A 738 46.84 37.09 -10.07
N LEU A 739 47.06 37.41 -8.80
CA LEU A 739 46.71 36.56 -7.68
C LEU A 739 45.29 36.92 -7.19
N THR A 740 44.46 35.90 -7.00
CA THR A 740 43.06 36.02 -6.58
C THR A 740 42.84 35.31 -5.26
N TRP A 741 42.11 35.95 -4.35
CA TRP A 741 41.86 35.42 -3.01
C TRP A 741 40.36 35.47 -2.67
N PRO A 742 39.63 34.37 -2.90
CA PRO A 742 38.20 34.29 -2.61
C PRO A 742 37.93 33.83 -1.18
N LEU A 743 37.02 34.53 -0.51
CA LEU A 743 36.38 34.13 0.75
C LEU A 743 34.87 34.24 0.56
N SER A 744 34.08 33.28 1.00
CA SER A 744 32.62 33.40 0.88
C SER A 744 31.87 32.81 2.06
N THR A 745 30.72 33.42 2.34
CA THR A 745 29.70 32.89 3.23
C THR A 745 28.34 33.08 2.58
N GLY A 746 27.39 32.19 2.84
CA GLY A 746 26.08 32.26 2.20
C GLY A 746 24.97 31.72 3.08
N LEU A 747 23.82 32.38 3.05
CA LEU A 747 22.61 31.92 3.72
C LEU A 747 21.66 31.32 2.70
N ASN A 748 21.17 30.11 2.96
CA ASN A 748 20.18 29.45 2.11
C ASN A 748 18.92 29.15 2.91
N LEU A 749 17.77 29.40 2.31
CA LEU A 749 16.45 29.00 2.81
C LEU A 749 15.81 28.08 1.79
N GLY A 750 15.68 26.80 2.14
CA GLY A 750 15.09 25.79 1.28
C GLY A 750 13.63 25.52 1.65
N TRP A 751 12.77 25.40 0.65
CA TRP A 751 11.40 24.92 0.80
C TRP A 751 11.24 23.61 0.03
N GLN A 752 10.89 22.55 0.75
CA GLN A 752 10.57 21.26 0.16
C GLN A 752 9.14 21.25 -0.39
N ALA A 753 9.00 21.53 -1.68
CA ALA A 753 7.70 21.63 -2.36
C ALA A 753 6.99 20.28 -2.50
N THR A 754 7.73 19.22 -2.84
CA THR A 754 7.20 17.84 -2.99
C THR A 754 8.19 16.81 -2.42
N THR A 755 7.90 15.52 -2.51
CA THR A 755 8.85 14.45 -2.15
C THR A 755 10.16 14.55 -2.94
N TYR A 756 10.14 15.09 -4.16
CA TYR A 756 11.29 15.08 -5.08
C TYR A 756 11.82 16.46 -5.45
N GLN A 757 11.08 17.53 -5.12
CA GLN A 757 11.37 18.89 -5.55
C GLN A 757 11.66 19.82 -4.38
N ARG A 758 12.69 20.63 -4.55
CA ARG A 758 13.13 21.65 -3.60
C ARG A 758 13.40 22.96 -4.33
N ILE A 759 12.97 24.05 -3.72
CA ILE A 759 13.28 25.42 -4.16
C ILE A 759 14.05 26.09 -3.04
N SER A 760 15.18 26.73 -3.32
CA SER A 760 15.98 27.41 -2.31
C SER A 760 16.28 28.85 -2.72
N GLY A 761 15.98 29.80 -1.84
CA GLY A 761 16.49 31.15 -1.94
C GLY A 761 17.90 31.21 -1.35
N GLN A 762 18.81 31.89 -2.04
CA GLN A 762 20.23 31.97 -1.68
C GLN A 762 20.64 33.44 -1.54
N TYR A 763 21.39 33.74 -0.49
CA TYR A 763 22.11 34.99 -0.35
C TYR A 763 23.59 34.68 -0.22
N LEU A 764 24.40 35.25 -1.10
CA LEU A 764 25.84 35.07 -1.15
C LEU A 764 26.54 36.35 -0.71
N PHE A 765 27.49 36.21 0.21
CA PHE A 765 28.46 37.25 0.56
C PHE A 765 29.85 36.73 0.24
N ARG A 766 30.56 37.41 -0.65
CA ARG A 766 31.88 36.99 -1.12
C ARG A 766 32.85 38.15 -1.07
N PHE A 767 34.07 37.91 -0.64
CA PHE A 767 35.19 38.82 -0.77
C PHE A 767 36.15 38.27 -1.83
N ASP A 768 36.56 39.15 -2.74
CA ASP A 768 37.53 38.86 -3.79
C ASP A 768 38.71 39.80 -3.66
N GLY A 769 39.86 39.27 -3.23
CA GLY A 769 41.15 39.96 -3.23
C GLY A 769 41.83 39.84 -4.59
N TYR A 770 42.33 40.95 -5.13
CA TYR A 770 43.14 41.00 -6.35
C TYR A 770 44.52 41.60 -6.05
N VAL A 771 45.57 40.86 -6.34
CA VAL A 771 46.97 41.24 -6.08
C VAL A 771 47.81 40.97 -7.33
N ARG A 772 48.86 41.77 -7.56
CA ARG A 772 49.82 41.53 -8.64
C ARG A 772 50.54 40.20 -8.43
N ASN A 773 50.74 39.47 -9.51
CA ASN A 773 51.68 38.36 -9.57
C ASN A 773 53.10 38.89 -9.88
N THR A 774 54.11 38.03 -9.73
CA THR A 774 55.52 38.33 -10.02
C THR A 774 55.78 38.67 -11.49
N THR A 775 54.96 38.19 -12.41
CA THR A 775 55.05 38.44 -13.86
C THR A 775 54.17 39.61 -14.33
N THR A 776 53.35 40.19 -13.45
CA THR A 776 52.45 41.28 -13.85
C THR A 776 53.25 42.52 -14.23
N ALA A 777 52.99 43.10 -15.41
CA ALA A 777 53.64 44.32 -15.88
C ALA A 777 53.47 45.45 -14.85
N GLU A 778 54.53 46.22 -14.59
CA GLU A 778 54.56 47.23 -13.52
C GLU A 778 53.45 48.27 -13.64
N ASP A 779 53.07 48.63 -14.86
CA ASP A 779 52.08 49.63 -15.19
C ASP A 779 50.63 49.09 -15.20
N PHE A 780 50.42 47.77 -15.27
CA PHE A 780 49.09 47.15 -15.32
C PHE A 780 48.18 47.56 -14.15
N VAL A 781 47.01 48.14 -14.39
CA VAL A 781 46.10 48.57 -13.33
C VAL A 781 45.29 47.39 -12.80
N THR A 782 45.51 46.99 -11.54
CA THR A 782 44.80 45.86 -10.94
C THR A 782 43.34 46.22 -10.58
N PRO A 783 42.40 45.26 -10.67
CA PRO A 783 41.05 45.44 -10.14
C PRO A 783 41.05 45.78 -8.65
N THR A 784 40.06 46.55 -8.22
CA THR A 784 39.88 46.84 -6.78
C THR A 784 39.36 45.60 -6.07
N SER A 785 40.04 45.19 -4.99
CA SER A 785 39.52 44.15 -4.09
C SER A 785 38.14 44.55 -3.55
N THR A 786 37.19 43.63 -3.58
CA THR A 786 35.78 44.00 -3.40
C THR A 786 34.98 42.96 -2.64
N VAL A 787 33.84 43.41 -2.12
CA VAL A 787 32.79 42.57 -1.55
C VAL A 787 31.67 42.45 -2.58
N THR A 788 31.29 41.22 -2.89
CA THR A 788 30.19 40.86 -3.78
C THR A 788 29.02 40.37 -2.95
N ASN A 789 27.86 40.99 -3.17
CA ASN A 789 26.57 40.52 -2.65
C ASN A 789 25.80 39.86 -3.77
N GLY A 790 25.25 38.67 -3.54
CA GLY A 790 24.44 37.94 -4.51
C GLY A 790 23.12 37.48 -3.93
N VAL A 791 22.09 37.47 -4.77
CA VAL A 791 20.82 36.81 -4.48
C VAL A 791 20.53 35.80 -5.58
N GLY A 792 20.07 34.62 -5.21
CA GLY A 792 19.84 33.53 -6.14
C GLY A 792 18.65 32.66 -5.80
N LEU A 793 18.24 31.89 -6.80
CA LEU A 793 17.18 30.91 -6.71
C LEU A 793 17.67 29.59 -7.30
N LEU A 794 17.64 28.53 -6.49
CA LEU A 794 18.00 27.18 -6.86
C LEU A 794 16.75 26.29 -6.89
N TYR A 795 16.56 25.56 -7.98
CA TYR A 795 15.61 24.49 -8.12
C TYR A 795 16.35 23.15 -8.18
N GLU A 796 15.89 22.16 -7.42
CA GLU A 796 16.37 20.79 -7.47
C GLU A 796 15.20 19.80 -7.65
N TYR A 797 15.39 18.83 -8.54
CA TYR A 797 14.53 17.67 -8.70
C TYR A 797 15.36 16.39 -8.72
N ARG A 798 14.96 15.38 -7.92
CA ARG A 798 15.67 14.09 -7.88
C ARG A 798 14.69 12.92 -7.77
N ARG A 799 14.68 12.00 -8.74
CA ARG A 799 13.82 10.79 -8.75
C ARG A 799 14.35 9.73 -9.71
N SER A 800 14.30 8.45 -9.32
CA SER A 800 14.66 7.30 -10.18
C SER A 800 15.98 7.44 -10.97
N GLY A 801 17.05 7.88 -10.31
CA GLY A 801 18.35 8.16 -10.93
C GLY A 801 18.40 9.39 -11.83
N TYR A 802 17.30 10.13 -11.99
CA TYR A 802 17.30 11.47 -12.57
C TYR A 802 17.62 12.51 -11.49
N SER A 803 18.49 13.45 -11.83
CA SER A 803 18.75 14.66 -11.04
C SER A 803 18.75 15.86 -11.98
N LEU A 804 17.95 16.87 -11.68
CA LEU A 804 17.92 18.15 -12.39
C LEU A 804 18.18 19.26 -11.37
N THR A 805 19.13 20.13 -11.68
CA THR A 805 19.36 21.36 -10.93
C THR A 805 19.31 22.55 -11.87
N ALA A 806 18.68 23.63 -11.44
CA ALA A 806 18.68 24.90 -12.16
C ALA A 806 18.94 26.01 -11.15
N ASN A 807 19.95 26.84 -11.38
CA ASN A 807 20.30 27.94 -10.49
C ASN A 807 20.41 29.23 -11.30
N GLY A 808 19.89 30.32 -10.75
CA GLY A 808 20.09 31.67 -11.24
C GLY A 808 20.54 32.56 -10.09
N THR A 809 21.61 33.32 -10.29
CA THR A 809 22.17 34.23 -9.28
C THR A 809 22.45 35.58 -9.91
N TRP A 810 21.91 36.63 -9.31
CA TRP A 810 22.31 38.01 -9.58
C TRP A 810 23.30 38.46 -8.51
N ALA A 811 24.39 39.08 -8.92
CA ALA A 811 25.45 39.53 -8.03
C ALA A 811 25.85 40.97 -8.32
N ARG A 812 26.26 41.70 -7.28
CA ARG A 812 26.78 43.07 -7.38
C ARG A 812 28.00 43.26 -6.49
N ARG A 813 29.09 43.73 -7.10
CA ARG A 813 30.32 44.15 -6.44
C ARG A 813 30.11 45.53 -5.82
N ALA A 814 30.51 45.71 -4.57
CA ALA A 814 30.36 46.96 -3.82
C ALA A 814 31.29 48.07 -4.35
N SER A 815 32.48 47.68 -4.79
CA SER A 815 33.52 48.55 -5.33
C SER A 815 34.06 47.96 -6.62
N TRP A 816 33.81 48.61 -7.76
CA TRP A 816 34.28 48.13 -9.05
C TRP A 816 34.73 49.31 -9.91
N ARG A 817 36.05 49.42 -10.11
CA ARG A 817 36.70 50.47 -10.89
C ARG A 817 37.30 49.88 -12.16
N PRO A 818 37.51 50.69 -13.22
CA PRO A 818 38.21 50.23 -14.41
C PRO A 818 39.61 49.66 -14.07
N TRP A 819 40.03 48.62 -14.79
CA TRP A 819 41.27 47.87 -14.58
C TRP A 819 41.88 47.45 -15.93
N GLY A 820 43.13 47.00 -15.98
CA GLY A 820 43.78 46.53 -17.20
C GLY A 820 44.94 47.42 -17.66
N ASP A 821 45.18 47.44 -18.98
CA ASP A 821 46.22 48.26 -19.61
C ASP A 821 45.93 49.77 -19.36
N PRO A 822 46.90 50.57 -18.89
CA PRO A 822 46.71 52.00 -18.62
C PRO A 822 46.21 52.79 -19.84
N THR A 823 46.59 52.37 -21.04
CA THR A 823 46.22 53.02 -22.30
C THR A 823 44.83 52.63 -22.79
N ALA A 824 44.28 51.53 -22.25
CA ALA A 824 42.99 50.96 -22.65
C ALA A 824 42.31 50.26 -21.46
N LEU A 825 41.99 51.04 -20.42
CA LEU A 825 41.35 50.51 -19.22
C LEU A 825 40.01 49.84 -19.55
N THR A 826 39.81 48.66 -18.98
CA THR A 826 38.60 47.87 -19.06
C THR A 826 37.59 48.35 -18.03
N ALA A 827 36.45 48.86 -18.50
CA ALA A 827 35.30 49.19 -17.67
C ALA A 827 34.17 48.19 -17.90
N THR A 828 33.70 47.54 -16.82
CA THR A 828 32.56 46.60 -16.85
C THR A 828 31.53 46.97 -15.80
N PRO A 829 30.25 46.57 -15.98
CA PRO A 829 29.23 46.72 -14.95
C PRO A 829 29.64 46.06 -13.64
N ALA A 830 29.31 46.70 -12.52
CA ALA A 830 29.54 46.13 -11.18
C ALA A 830 28.57 44.97 -10.85
N ALA A 831 27.46 44.88 -11.57
CA ALA A 831 26.45 43.85 -11.42
C ALA A 831 26.50 42.87 -12.61
N TYR A 832 26.25 41.60 -12.34
CA TYR A 832 26.21 40.54 -13.34
C TYR A 832 25.25 39.44 -12.91
N ALA A 833 24.82 38.61 -13.87
CA ALA A 833 23.97 37.46 -13.59
C ALA A 833 24.59 36.18 -14.12
N LYS A 834 24.49 35.10 -13.34
CA LYS A 834 24.92 33.74 -13.72
C LYS A 834 23.71 32.83 -13.65
N TYR A 835 23.57 31.95 -14.64
CA TYR A 835 22.58 30.89 -14.62
C TYR A 835 23.16 29.58 -15.12
N GLN A 836 22.73 28.49 -14.52
CA GLN A 836 23.16 27.15 -14.87
C GLN A 836 22.00 26.16 -14.79
N ALA A 837 22.03 25.15 -15.64
CA ALA A 837 21.12 24.03 -15.61
C ALA A 837 21.91 22.73 -15.82
N VAL A 838 21.71 21.75 -14.96
CA VAL A 838 22.40 20.46 -15.02
C VAL A 838 21.38 19.34 -14.90
N ALA A 839 21.40 18.41 -15.84
CA ALA A 839 20.57 17.23 -15.86
C ALA A 839 21.44 15.97 -15.91
N THR A 840 21.22 15.05 -14.97
CA THR A 840 21.92 13.76 -14.89
C THR A 840 20.91 12.64 -14.91
N LYS A 841 21.23 11.57 -15.66
CA LYS A 841 20.56 10.28 -15.56
C LYS A 841 21.61 9.22 -15.30
N ALA A 842 21.30 8.30 -14.38
CA ALA A 842 22.07 7.08 -14.27
C ALA A 842 21.27 5.80 -14.48
N PHE A 843 22.00 4.83 -15.00
CA PHE A 843 21.56 3.49 -15.33
C PHE A 843 22.40 2.52 -14.52
N TYR A 844 21.74 1.74 -13.66
CA TYR A 844 22.40 0.69 -12.88
C TYR A 844 22.18 -0.63 -13.60
N LEU A 845 23.24 -1.17 -14.20
CA LEU A 845 23.20 -2.36 -15.08
C LEU A 845 23.33 -3.67 -14.29
N GLY A 846 23.95 -3.61 -13.12
CA GLY A 846 24.16 -4.76 -12.24
C GLY A 846 24.90 -4.35 -10.97
N PRO A 847 25.32 -5.32 -10.13
CA PRO A 847 26.19 -5.03 -9.00
C PRO A 847 27.48 -4.33 -9.46
N PHE A 848 27.76 -3.15 -8.88
CA PHE A 848 28.94 -2.34 -9.17
C PHE A 848 29.13 -1.90 -10.64
N SER A 849 28.09 -2.03 -11.48
CA SER A 849 28.14 -1.64 -12.88
C SER A 849 27.07 -0.58 -13.17
N LYS A 850 27.50 0.62 -13.60
CA LYS A 850 26.59 1.72 -13.88
C LYS A 850 27.11 2.64 -14.99
N ILE A 851 26.16 3.24 -15.70
CA ILE A 851 26.41 4.31 -16.67
C ILE A 851 25.78 5.59 -16.12
N ILE A 852 26.49 6.71 -16.20
CA ILE A 852 25.98 8.04 -15.88
C ILE A 852 26.12 8.92 -17.11
N VAL A 853 25.02 9.58 -17.47
CA VAL A 853 24.97 10.57 -18.54
C VAL A 853 24.56 11.90 -17.93
N ASN A 854 25.31 12.95 -18.25
CA ASN A 854 25.06 14.29 -17.75
C ASN A 854 25.07 15.30 -18.90
N GLY A 855 24.09 16.20 -18.90
CA GLY A 855 24.06 17.40 -19.74
C GLY A 855 24.09 18.63 -18.84
N ALA A 856 24.87 19.64 -19.20
CA ALA A 856 24.91 20.89 -18.47
C ALA A 856 24.98 22.10 -19.41
N TYR A 857 24.38 23.19 -18.97
CA TYR A 857 24.47 24.49 -19.63
C TYR A 857 24.77 25.55 -18.59
N PHE A 858 25.75 26.41 -18.88
CA PHE A 858 26.13 27.55 -18.06
C PHE A 858 26.09 28.80 -18.94
N GLY A 859 25.53 29.87 -18.41
CA GLY A 859 25.48 31.15 -19.08
C GLY A 859 25.39 32.30 -18.09
N GLY A 860 25.39 33.51 -18.63
CA GLY A 860 25.22 34.70 -17.82
C GLY A 860 24.97 35.93 -18.66
N ASP A 861 24.79 37.03 -17.95
CA ASP A 861 24.70 38.37 -18.52
C ASP A 861 25.71 39.28 -17.83
N GLN A 862 26.30 40.19 -18.61
CA GLN A 862 27.34 41.13 -18.17
C GLN A 862 28.54 40.46 -17.47
N LEU A 863 28.88 39.22 -17.86
CA LEU A 863 30.02 38.49 -17.31
C LEU A 863 31.34 39.07 -17.82
N ASP A 864 32.30 39.28 -16.91
CA ASP A 864 33.66 39.73 -17.18
C ASP A 864 34.73 38.69 -16.85
N ARG A 865 36.01 39.07 -17.03
CA ARG A 865 37.19 38.21 -16.79
C ARG A 865 37.11 37.41 -15.48
N PHE A 866 36.49 37.98 -14.43
CA PHE A 866 36.44 37.42 -13.08
C PHE A 866 35.09 36.81 -12.71
N SER A 867 34.06 36.92 -13.56
CA SER A 867 32.74 36.28 -13.35
C SER A 867 32.40 35.19 -14.36
N GLN A 868 33.16 35.07 -15.46
CA GLN A 868 33.11 33.95 -16.40
C GLN A 868 33.34 32.60 -15.72
N TYR A 869 32.84 31.52 -16.35
CA TYR A 869 32.96 30.16 -15.83
C TYR A 869 34.36 29.61 -16.10
N GLN A 870 34.98 29.03 -15.08
CA GLN A 870 36.24 28.30 -15.12
C GLN A 870 36.01 26.85 -14.71
N PHE A 871 36.98 25.97 -14.97
CA PHE A 871 36.86 24.52 -14.78
C PHE A 871 37.40 24.09 -13.42
N GLY A 872 36.69 24.43 -12.34
CA GLY A 872 37.17 24.14 -10.97
C GLY A 872 37.24 22.64 -10.65
N LEU A 873 38.25 22.23 -9.87
CA LEU A 873 38.48 20.83 -9.43
C LEU A 873 37.29 20.21 -8.65
N PHE A 874 36.49 21.05 -8.00
CA PHE A 874 35.30 20.68 -7.21
C PHE A 874 34.01 21.36 -7.71
N ASP A 875 34.03 21.91 -8.94
CA ASP A 875 32.91 22.64 -9.53
C ASP A 875 32.13 21.76 -10.54
N ASP A 876 30.88 22.11 -10.79
CA ASP A 876 30.02 21.39 -11.75
C ASP A 876 30.49 21.56 -13.20
N THR A 877 31.33 22.56 -13.47
CA THR A 877 31.99 22.82 -14.75
C THR A 877 33.20 21.93 -15.02
N ARG A 878 33.62 21.07 -14.07
CA ARG A 878 34.78 20.19 -14.24
C ARG A 878 34.70 19.34 -15.51
N ILE A 879 35.83 19.25 -16.22
CA ILE A 879 36.11 18.33 -17.32
C ILE A 879 37.41 17.58 -17.00
N HIS A 880 37.43 16.27 -17.24
CA HIS A 880 38.63 15.45 -17.03
C HIS A 880 39.79 15.91 -17.91
N GLY A 881 40.96 16.14 -17.30
CA GLY A 881 42.17 16.61 -17.97
C GLY A 881 42.22 18.11 -18.29
N VAL A 882 41.14 18.87 -18.12
CA VAL A 882 41.16 20.34 -18.32
C VAL A 882 41.70 20.99 -17.05
N PRO A 883 42.75 21.84 -17.16
CA PRO A 883 43.30 22.54 -16.00
C PRO A 883 42.32 23.48 -15.33
N SER A 884 42.41 23.61 -14.01
CA SER A 884 41.45 24.40 -13.24
C SER A 884 41.64 25.92 -13.30
N ALA A 885 42.77 26.37 -13.86
CA ALA A 885 43.05 27.77 -14.15
C ALA A 885 43.36 27.96 -15.65
N GLY A 886 43.06 29.15 -16.17
CA GLY A 886 43.35 29.53 -17.56
C GLY A 886 42.12 29.49 -18.48
N VAL A 887 41.54 28.30 -18.66
CA VAL A 887 40.38 28.11 -19.56
C VAL A 887 39.12 28.73 -18.95
N ARG A 888 38.45 29.61 -19.70
CA ARG A 888 37.25 30.32 -19.24
C ARG A 888 36.30 30.65 -20.39
N TYR A 889 35.01 30.66 -20.09
CA TYR A 889 33.97 31.01 -21.05
C TYR A 889 32.80 31.74 -20.38
N GLY A 890 32.13 32.62 -21.15
CA GLY A 890 30.88 33.26 -20.71
C GLY A 890 29.67 32.32 -20.83
N GLU A 891 29.72 31.40 -21.78
CA GLU A 891 28.73 30.32 -21.94
C GLU A 891 29.42 28.98 -22.17
N LEU A 892 28.83 27.92 -21.62
CA LEU A 892 29.29 26.55 -21.73
C LEU A 892 28.10 25.63 -21.95
N ALA A 893 28.21 24.74 -22.93
CA ALA A 893 27.33 23.58 -23.08
C ALA A 893 28.19 22.32 -22.92
N MET A 894 27.73 21.34 -22.15
CA MET A 894 28.49 20.14 -21.80
C MET A 894 27.64 18.90 -21.90
N ALA A 895 28.25 17.81 -22.37
CA ALA A 895 27.74 16.45 -22.33
C ALA A 895 28.84 15.55 -21.75
N ARG A 896 28.52 14.76 -20.73
CA ARG A 896 29.47 13.89 -20.04
C ARG A 896 28.91 12.48 -19.91
N GLY A 897 29.77 11.51 -20.16
CA GLY A 897 29.50 10.09 -20.04
C GLY A 897 30.48 9.45 -19.07
N GLN A 898 29.96 8.60 -18.20
CA GLN A 898 30.76 7.81 -17.29
C GLN A 898 30.30 6.36 -17.31
N TYR A 899 31.26 5.44 -17.29
CA TYR A 899 31.02 4.02 -17.07
C TYR A 899 31.84 3.52 -15.88
N SER A 900 31.16 3.00 -14.87
CA SER A 900 31.77 2.38 -13.69
C SER A 900 31.57 0.87 -13.76
N PHE A 901 32.61 0.11 -13.47
CA PHE A 901 32.55 -1.35 -13.35
C PHE A 901 33.55 -1.84 -12.31
N ASN A 902 33.35 -3.08 -11.85
CA ASN A 902 34.26 -3.75 -10.94
C ASN A 902 35.10 -4.76 -11.69
N LEU A 903 36.40 -4.77 -11.42
CA LEU A 903 37.36 -5.71 -11.96
C LEU A 903 37.83 -6.63 -10.82
N LEU A 904 37.73 -7.95 -11.05
CA LEU A 904 38.19 -9.00 -10.12
C LEU A 904 37.60 -8.91 -8.69
N ASP A 905 36.39 -8.36 -8.53
CA ASP A 905 35.74 -8.18 -7.23
C ASP A 905 36.55 -7.35 -6.19
N GLN A 906 37.55 -6.60 -6.64
CA GLN A 906 38.48 -5.87 -5.78
C GLN A 906 38.73 -4.42 -6.22
N TYR A 907 38.65 -4.14 -7.52
CA TYR A 907 39.04 -2.86 -8.10
C TYR A 907 37.86 -2.22 -8.81
N ARG A 908 37.35 -1.10 -8.29
CA ARG A 908 36.44 -0.27 -9.08
C ARG A 908 37.25 0.55 -10.06
N MET A 909 36.83 0.50 -11.31
CA MET A 909 37.34 1.33 -12.39
C MET A 909 36.21 2.23 -12.90
N ASP A 910 36.54 3.48 -13.19
CA ASP A 910 35.63 4.44 -13.80
C ASP A 910 36.27 4.99 -15.07
N PHE A 911 35.54 4.97 -16.19
CA PHE A 911 35.91 5.61 -17.45
C PHE A 911 35.05 6.86 -17.66
N PHE A 912 35.68 7.95 -18.10
CA PHE A 912 35.03 9.24 -18.33
C PHE A 912 35.28 9.72 -19.76
N VAL A 913 34.22 10.25 -20.38
CA VAL A 913 34.27 10.95 -21.66
C VAL A 913 33.42 12.20 -21.53
N ASP A 914 34.06 13.35 -21.67
CA ASP A 914 33.46 14.66 -21.54
C ASP A 914 33.59 15.41 -22.85
N GLN A 915 32.51 16.04 -23.30
CA GLN A 915 32.48 16.93 -24.43
C GLN A 915 31.86 18.25 -24.00
N ALA A 916 32.52 19.35 -24.30
CA ALA A 916 32.01 20.68 -24.07
C ALA A 916 32.19 21.57 -25.28
N TRP A 917 31.37 22.62 -25.33
CA TRP A 917 31.54 23.75 -26.22
C TRP A 917 31.48 24.99 -25.35
N GLY A 918 32.41 25.92 -25.56
CA GLY A 918 32.46 27.18 -24.83
C GLY A 918 32.51 28.36 -25.76
N ARG A 919 31.89 29.49 -25.38
CA ARG A 919 32.01 30.75 -26.12
C ARG A 919 32.04 31.97 -25.21
N THR A 920 32.48 33.08 -25.78
CA THR A 920 32.40 34.42 -25.18
C THR A 920 31.85 35.38 -26.23
N ARG A 921 30.64 35.94 -26.01
CA ARG A 921 29.91 36.72 -27.02
C ARG A 921 30.68 37.98 -27.47
N PRO A 922 30.59 38.38 -28.76
CA PRO A 922 31.09 39.68 -29.23
C PRO A 922 30.35 40.83 -28.54
N GLY A 923 31.08 41.85 -28.10
CA GLY A 923 30.54 43.00 -27.34
C GLY A 923 30.52 42.81 -25.82
N GLY A 924 30.94 41.65 -25.29
CA GLY A 924 31.07 41.39 -23.87
C GLY A 924 32.50 41.59 -23.38
N VAL A 925 32.75 42.74 -22.73
CA VAL A 925 33.93 43.07 -21.91
C VAL A 925 35.18 43.51 -22.69
N PRO A 926 35.57 44.80 -22.61
CA PRO A 926 36.89 45.25 -23.08
C PRO A 926 38.01 44.40 -22.44
N GLY A 927 39.06 44.07 -23.18
CA GLY A 927 40.18 43.26 -22.66
C GLY A 927 39.99 41.73 -22.70
N VAL A 928 38.83 41.20 -23.12
CA VAL A 928 38.65 39.77 -23.44
C VAL A 928 38.18 39.64 -24.89
N SER A 929 38.95 38.94 -25.72
CA SER A 929 38.57 38.69 -27.11
C SER A 929 37.27 37.88 -27.19
N ALA A 930 36.39 38.21 -28.12
CA ALA A 930 35.24 37.36 -28.43
C ALA A 930 35.74 35.97 -28.86
N ILE A 931 35.12 34.92 -28.32
CA ILE A 931 35.47 33.52 -28.60
C ILE A 931 34.22 32.88 -29.23
N PRO A 932 34.30 32.34 -30.46
CA PRO A 932 33.20 31.57 -31.04
C PRO A 932 32.97 30.28 -30.22
N TRP A 933 31.98 29.47 -30.59
CA TRP A 933 31.84 28.15 -29.96
C TRP A 933 33.06 27.28 -30.30
N GLU A 934 33.88 27.01 -29.29
CA GLU A 934 35.06 26.17 -29.39
C GLU A 934 34.82 24.85 -28.65
N PRO A 935 35.14 23.69 -29.26
CA PRO A 935 35.00 22.39 -28.61
C PRO A 935 36.14 22.12 -27.63
N LEU A 936 35.83 21.46 -26.52
CA LEU A 936 36.79 20.87 -25.59
C LEU A 936 36.39 19.44 -25.33
N THR A 937 37.34 18.51 -25.37
CA THR A 937 37.09 17.10 -25.07
C THR A 937 37.97 16.67 -23.92
N GLY A 938 37.40 15.96 -22.95
CA GLY A 938 38.12 15.35 -21.83
C GLY A 938 37.91 13.85 -21.83
N VAL A 939 38.95 13.09 -21.52
CA VAL A 939 38.86 11.65 -21.26
C VAL A 939 39.55 11.35 -19.94
N GLY A 940 39.07 10.37 -19.19
CA GLY A 940 39.66 10.04 -17.90
C GLY A 940 39.48 8.60 -17.49
N VAL A 941 40.35 8.16 -16.60
CA VAL A 941 40.26 6.87 -15.89
C VAL A 941 40.45 7.13 -14.41
N ALA A 942 39.57 6.56 -13.58
CA ALA A 942 39.78 6.49 -12.14
C ALA A 942 39.76 5.05 -11.65
N PHE A 943 40.40 4.83 -10.50
CA PHE A 943 40.39 3.56 -9.80
C PHE A 943 40.18 3.76 -8.30
N ASN A 944 39.55 2.79 -7.66
CA ASN A 944 39.47 2.69 -6.20
C ASN A 944 39.96 1.33 -5.73
N VAL A 945 40.93 1.32 -4.83
CA VAL A 945 41.52 0.09 -4.27
C VAL A 945 41.50 0.14 -2.75
N ARG A 946 41.11 -0.97 -2.11
CA ARG A 946 41.24 -1.13 -0.67
C ARG A 946 42.71 -1.25 -0.26
N VAL A 947 43.09 -0.61 0.85
CA VAL A 947 44.40 -0.84 1.48
C VAL A 947 44.36 -2.16 2.27
N PRO A 948 45.20 -3.17 1.94
CA PRO A 948 45.21 -4.45 2.65
C PRO A 948 45.39 -4.28 4.17
N GLY A 949 44.59 -5.01 4.95
CA GLY A 949 44.66 -5.00 6.43
C GLY A 949 44.27 -3.68 7.11
N LYS A 950 43.79 -2.66 6.37
CA LYS A 950 43.38 -1.36 6.92
C LYS A 950 41.95 -1.00 6.50
N VAL A 951 41.29 -0.20 7.33
CA VAL A 951 40.02 0.47 7.01
C VAL A 951 40.35 1.76 6.25
N ALA A 952 40.84 1.63 5.02
CA ALA A 952 41.18 2.75 4.15
C ALA A 952 41.15 2.33 2.68
N PHE A 953 40.99 3.28 1.77
CA PHE A 953 41.05 3.05 0.34
C PHE A 953 41.83 4.15 -0.37
N ILE A 954 42.50 3.78 -1.46
CA ILE A 954 43.21 4.66 -2.36
C ILE A 954 42.33 4.93 -3.57
N ARG A 955 42.09 6.19 -3.87
CA ARG A 955 41.45 6.66 -5.10
C ARG A 955 42.51 7.31 -5.97
N GLY A 956 42.63 6.85 -7.21
CA GLY A 956 43.47 7.49 -8.23
C GLY A 956 42.62 7.93 -9.41
N GLU A 957 42.98 9.04 -10.03
CA GLU A 957 42.34 9.54 -11.23
C GLU A 957 43.38 10.19 -12.16
N VAL A 958 43.28 9.90 -13.45
CA VAL A 958 44.08 10.51 -14.50
C VAL A 958 43.13 10.99 -15.60
N GLY A 959 43.20 12.26 -15.94
CA GLY A 959 42.45 12.87 -17.02
C GLY A 959 43.36 13.44 -18.10
N HIS A 960 42.94 13.38 -19.36
CA HIS A 960 43.58 14.04 -20.49
C HIS A 960 42.57 14.84 -21.29
N SER A 961 42.93 16.06 -21.71
CA SER A 961 42.07 16.94 -22.48
C SER A 961 42.62 17.31 -23.85
N PHE A 962 41.71 17.57 -24.79
CA PHE A 962 41.99 18.12 -26.10
C PHE A 962 41.44 19.54 -26.12
N LEU A 963 42.33 20.50 -25.93
CA LEU A 963 42.02 21.92 -25.84
C LEU A 963 42.15 22.61 -27.21
N PRO A 964 41.37 23.68 -27.47
CA PRO A 964 41.59 24.55 -28.62
C PRO A 964 43.02 25.11 -28.67
N ASP A 965 43.51 25.39 -29.89
CA ASP A 965 44.89 25.84 -30.13
C ASP A 965 45.29 27.10 -29.34
N ARG A 966 44.34 27.97 -28.99
CA ARG A 966 44.60 29.16 -28.18
C ARG A 966 45.12 28.86 -26.76
N TYR A 967 44.86 27.65 -26.26
CA TYR A 967 45.33 27.17 -24.95
C TYR A 967 46.57 26.27 -25.08
N ARG A 968 47.22 26.25 -26.25
CA ARG A 968 48.47 25.52 -26.47
C ARG A 968 49.51 25.98 -25.42
N GLY A 969 50.09 25.02 -24.71
CA GLY A 969 51.06 25.27 -23.63
C GLY A 969 50.49 25.29 -22.22
N LEU A 970 49.16 25.33 -22.04
CA LEU A 970 48.52 25.27 -20.71
C LEU A 970 48.72 23.92 -20.02
N GLY A 971 49.00 22.86 -20.78
CA GLY A 971 49.03 21.47 -20.32
C GLY A 971 47.64 20.83 -20.37
N SER A 972 47.58 19.52 -20.57
CA SER A 972 46.32 18.82 -20.84
C SER A 972 46.12 17.55 -20.01
N THR A 973 46.98 17.28 -19.04
CA THR A 973 46.90 16.08 -18.20
C THR A 973 46.76 16.48 -16.74
N THR A 974 45.73 15.97 -16.08
CA THR A 974 45.55 16.11 -14.63
C THR A 974 45.67 14.75 -13.95
N VAL A 975 46.30 14.71 -12.78
CA VAL A 975 46.49 13.48 -12.00
C VAL A 975 46.12 13.74 -10.55
N GLN A 976 45.35 12.86 -9.95
CA GLN A 976 44.97 12.95 -8.55
C GLN A 976 45.12 11.59 -7.88
N VAL A 977 45.74 11.56 -6.69
CA VAL A 977 45.83 10.37 -5.86
C VAL A 977 45.46 10.74 -4.43
N MET A 978 44.52 10.01 -3.83
CA MET A 978 44.04 10.22 -2.48
C MET A 978 43.95 8.92 -1.68
N LEU A 979 44.45 8.94 -0.44
CA LEU A 979 44.13 8.02 0.63
C LEU A 979 42.93 8.56 1.42
N LEU A 980 41.88 7.75 1.49
CA LEU A 980 40.67 8.05 2.24
C LEU A 980 40.54 7.06 3.40
N LYS A 981 40.44 7.58 4.62
CA LYS A 981 40.39 6.80 5.85
C LYS A 981 39.27 7.29 6.77
N PRO A 982 38.21 6.51 7.01
CA PRO A 982 37.27 6.77 8.09
C PRO A 982 38.00 6.80 9.44
N LEU A 983 37.62 7.73 10.30
CA LEU A 983 38.12 7.85 11.66
C LEU A 983 37.00 7.50 12.65
N ASN A 984 37.35 6.81 13.73
CA ASN A 984 36.41 6.43 14.79
C ASN A 984 36.03 7.60 15.70
#